data_AF-A0A8H4TVG3-F1
#
_entry.id   AF-A0A8H4TVG3-F1
#
_cell.length_a   1.000
_cell.length_b   1.000
_cell.length_c   1.000
_cell.angle_alpha   90.00
_cell.angle_beta   90.00
_cell.angle_gamma   90.00
#
_symmetry.space_group_name_H-M   'P 1'
#
loop_
_entity.id
_entity.type
_entity.pdbx_description
1 polymer ?
#
loop_
_entity_poly.entity_id
_entity_poly.type
_entity_poly.pdbx_seq_one_letter_code
_entity_poly.pdbx_strand_id
1 'polypeptide(L)'
;MASSPSDLLAEIQKFSAEDLSNNVQSRKRAAELSKKLTASLSDPVNTAIELVFSPFVVAATRIAIDLNLFNIIKEHDGGISTDQLAQESGGQNLLVFRLLRLLASVGFISEKDENLWAATPLTHAMATPTVAAGHRMVWDLIVSSVIKAPEFLRVNGHVSPNDPKDGFMQYAHHTNEDVFGFMTTKPEILKDFDLFMGNTMGNRGYWYDWFPVKERLLDDLDPSSTLLVDVGGGKGHDLASFRSIFPDSGSLVLQELSQVLERIGSEDLHPSIERTQHDFFTAQPIKGARAYFLHHILHDWSDKHCLEILKHLRDAMKPGYSKLLIHELILPDVGATAQQCIFDMTMMAFNSAMERSRGQWTALLSEAGFDVVEFWINDEDSDGLVEAVVKYAPSPVPSLDEWQQLWKVWDLVTTKMIPPSALMEQPIPLRNPLLFYLGHIPTFEDIHLTRATQSKPTAPAYYHQIFERGIDPDVDDPSKCHDHSELPDVFPPLGDILQYRERVKKRITALYETERPYSDRCVGRALWIGFEHEGLHAETFLFMTIQSPNVLPPPGLPKPDFAKLAKEAASRRIHNPWFKVPKQSFTIGFHDPESDDGPDRFFAWDNEREPYEVQVPQLEAQGRPVSNGEYARYLVDVKYFQIPATWNKARKARDDEDFTTFIARHSVKTVWGPVPLTQALDWPVMASFDEVERYAEWAGARLPTLYELRSIHEHVERRHKAPESRVNKRFHTDPCAIFVDLSGTNSGFRNFHPMGVTHKDYLCGLGDTGGAAEWTRSLFAPQPAFKPMDIYPGYSVGGSWALHPRIAGRKSFLNWWQKKYLWPWVTFRLVRGVE
;
A
#
# COMPACT_ATOMS: atom_id res chain seq x y z
N MET A 1 21.73 -14.81 33.03
CA MET A 1 21.88 -14.97 34.50
C MET A 1 20.89 -14.01 35.15
N ALA A 2 20.04 -14.49 36.06
CA ALA A 2 19.13 -13.60 36.78
C ALA A 2 19.93 -12.63 37.67
N SER A 3 19.59 -11.34 37.64
CA SER A 3 20.23 -10.33 38.50
C SER A 3 20.02 -10.68 39.97
N SER A 4 21.06 -10.54 40.80
CA SER A 4 20.91 -10.81 42.24
C SER A 4 20.06 -9.71 42.92
N PRO A 5 19.42 -9.96 44.08
CA PRO A 5 18.69 -8.92 44.82
C PRO A 5 19.55 -7.68 45.10
N SER A 6 20.85 -7.86 45.35
CA SER A 6 21.81 -6.76 45.55
C SER A 6 22.01 -5.92 44.29
N ASP A 7 22.06 -6.55 43.10
CA ASP A 7 22.19 -5.84 41.83
C ASP A 7 20.93 -5.01 41.54
N LEU A 8 19.75 -5.59 41.78
CA LEU A 8 18.46 -4.91 41.59
C LEU A 8 18.30 -3.71 42.53
N LEU A 9 18.69 -3.86 43.80
CA LEU A 9 18.74 -2.74 44.75
C LEU A 9 19.68 -1.62 44.29
N ALA A 10 20.88 -1.99 43.82
CA ALA A 10 21.85 -1.02 43.31
C ALA A 10 21.34 -0.29 42.06
N GLU A 11 20.55 -0.94 41.20
CA GLU A 11 19.89 -0.27 40.07
C GLU A 11 18.78 0.68 40.52
N ILE A 12 17.94 0.29 41.48
CA ILE A 12 16.87 1.16 42.01
C ILE A 12 17.48 2.41 42.68
N GLN A 13 18.60 2.26 43.37
CA GLN A 13 19.30 3.38 44.03
C GLN A 13 19.87 4.43 43.06
N LYS A 14 19.94 4.14 41.76
CA LYS A 14 20.38 5.11 40.74
C LYS A 14 19.33 6.19 40.46
N PHE A 15 18.06 5.96 40.79
CA PHE A 15 17.00 6.95 40.61
C PHE A 15 16.97 7.92 41.79
N SER A 16 17.05 9.22 41.51
CA SER A 16 16.88 10.26 42.52
C SER A 16 15.41 10.43 42.92
N ALA A 17 15.16 11.10 44.04
CA ALA A 17 13.78 11.43 44.45
C ALA A 17 13.06 12.29 43.38
N GLU A 18 13.80 13.15 42.68
CA GLU A 18 13.28 13.99 41.61
C GLU A 18 12.92 13.17 40.37
N ASP A 19 13.75 12.17 40.00
CA ASP A 19 13.44 11.24 38.92
C ASP A 19 12.12 10.50 39.18
N LEU A 20 11.92 10.05 40.41
CA LEU A 20 10.72 9.33 40.81
C LEU A 20 9.49 10.25 40.92
N SER A 21 9.65 11.52 41.30
CA SER A 21 8.51 12.44 41.39
C SER A 21 8.09 13.01 40.03
N ASN A 22 9.04 13.30 39.16
CA ASN A 22 8.79 14.14 37.97
C ASN A 22 8.88 13.39 36.64
N ASN A 23 9.52 12.21 36.58
CA ASN A 23 9.73 11.47 35.34
C ASN A 23 8.94 10.14 35.32
N VAL A 24 7.96 10.05 34.42
CA VAL A 24 7.09 8.86 34.26
C VAL A 24 7.89 7.60 33.89
N GLN A 25 8.86 7.72 32.98
CA GLN A 25 9.65 6.57 32.52
C GLN A 25 10.58 6.06 33.62
N SER A 26 11.16 6.97 34.40
CA SER A 26 11.96 6.61 35.57
C SER A 26 11.12 5.88 36.61
N ARG A 27 9.89 6.34 36.87
CA ARG A 27 8.93 5.63 37.74
C ARG A 27 8.58 4.23 37.21
N LYS A 28 8.23 4.11 35.93
CA LYS A 28 7.91 2.81 35.31
C LYS A 28 9.07 1.83 35.50
N ARG A 29 10.29 2.28 35.17
CA ARG A 29 11.50 1.44 35.29
C ARG A 29 11.80 1.06 36.74
N ALA A 30 11.71 2.00 37.68
CA ALA A 30 11.90 1.71 39.10
C ALA A 30 10.85 0.72 39.63
N ALA A 31 9.59 0.84 39.19
CA ALA A 31 8.52 -0.10 39.53
C ALA A 31 8.78 -1.52 38.98
N GLU A 32 9.28 -1.65 37.75
CA GLU A 32 9.69 -2.94 37.19
C GLU A 32 10.82 -3.60 38.00
N LEU A 33 11.85 -2.83 38.33
CA LEU A 33 12.97 -3.32 39.13
C LEU A 33 12.50 -3.72 40.54
N SER A 34 11.59 -2.94 41.12
CA SER A 34 10.95 -3.27 42.39
C SER A 34 10.17 -4.58 42.31
N LYS A 35 9.39 -4.81 41.25
CA LYS A 35 8.70 -6.10 41.03
C LYS A 35 9.69 -7.27 40.92
N LYS A 36 10.79 -7.10 40.19
CA LYS A 36 11.86 -8.12 40.09
C LYS A 36 12.52 -8.38 41.44
N LEU A 37 12.77 -7.33 42.22
CA LEU A 37 13.34 -7.45 43.55
C LEU A 37 12.39 -8.20 44.48
N THR A 38 11.11 -7.81 44.53
CA THR A 38 10.08 -8.52 45.30
C THR A 38 10.02 -9.99 44.89
N ALA A 39 9.95 -10.30 43.60
CA ALA A 39 9.94 -11.68 43.12
C ALA A 39 11.19 -12.47 43.51
N SER A 40 12.37 -11.82 43.57
CA SER A 40 13.62 -12.46 44.00
C SER A 40 13.72 -12.70 45.51
N LEU A 41 12.94 -11.94 46.29
CA LEU A 41 12.91 -12.02 47.76
C LEU A 41 11.77 -12.92 48.27
N SER A 42 10.70 -13.06 47.49
CA SER A 42 9.54 -13.88 47.85
C SER A 42 9.88 -15.37 47.86
N ASP A 43 9.28 -16.10 48.80
CA ASP A 43 9.31 -17.56 48.77
C ASP A 43 8.43 -18.06 47.60
N PRO A 44 8.99 -18.82 46.64
CA PRO A 44 8.26 -19.22 45.44
C PRO A 44 7.00 -20.06 45.72
N VAL A 45 7.01 -20.86 46.79
CA VAL A 45 5.86 -21.69 47.16
C VAL A 45 4.74 -20.82 47.72
N ASN A 46 5.06 -19.88 48.60
CA ASN A 46 4.09 -18.93 49.12
C ASN A 46 3.46 -18.09 48.01
N THR A 47 4.28 -17.55 47.09
CA THR A 47 3.76 -16.79 45.94
C THR A 47 2.83 -17.62 45.06
N ALA A 48 3.14 -18.90 44.82
CA ALA A 48 2.27 -19.80 44.07
C ALA A 48 0.94 -20.07 44.80
N ILE A 49 0.97 -20.22 46.13
CA ILE A 49 -0.22 -20.42 46.96
C ILE A 49 -1.08 -19.14 47.00
N GLU A 50 -0.47 -17.96 47.14
CA GLU A 50 -1.17 -16.67 47.13
C GLU A 50 -2.00 -16.47 45.86
N LEU A 51 -1.48 -16.92 44.71
CA LEU A 51 -2.20 -16.85 43.43
C LEU A 51 -3.55 -17.58 43.46
N VAL A 52 -3.64 -18.72 44.16
CA VAL A 52 -4.89 -19.51 44.30
C VAL A 52 -6.01 -18.68 44.92
N PHE A 53 -5.67 -17.78 45.84
CA PHE A 53 -6.63 -16.95 46.57
C PHE A 53 -6.80 -15.54 45.98
N SER A 54 -6.00 -15.18 44.97
CA SER A 54 -6.09 -13.86 44.31
C SER A 54 -7.50 -13.50 43.77
N PRO A 55 -8.34 -14.43 43.27
CA PRO A 55 -9.68 -14.06 42.79
C PRO A 55 -10.60 -13.45 43.86
N PHE A 56 -10.36 -13.74 45.15
CA PHE A 56 -11.15 -13.16 46.24
C PHE A 56 -11.00 -11.65 46.32
N VAL A 57 -9.84 -11.09 45.95
CA VAL A 57 -9.62 -9.64 45.91
C VAL A 57 -10.46 -8.99 44.82
N VAL A 58 -10.49 -9.60 43.63
CA VAL A 58 -11.30 -9.11 42.49
C VAL A 58 -12.79 -9.16 42.83
N ALA A 59 -13.25 -10.27 43.40
CA ALA A 59 -14.65 -10.42 43.84
C ALA A 59 -15.02 -9.40 44.92
N ALA A 60 -14.17 -9.21 45.93
CA ALA A 60 -14.42 -8.23 46.99
C ALA A 60 -14.47 -6.79 46.45
N THR A 61 -13.59 -6.47 45.51
CA THR A 61 -13.58 -5.17 44.82
C THR A 61 -14.88 -4.94 44.06
N ARG A 62 -15.33 -5.94 43.30
CA ARG A 62 -16.60 -5.88 42.56
C ARG A 62 -17.80 -5.67 43.49
N ILE A 63 -17.87 -6.40 44.60
CA ILE A 63 -18.94 -6.25 45.60
C ILE A 63 -18.89 -4.86 46.27
N ALA A 64 -17.69 -4.35 46.55
CA ALA A 64 -17.53 -3.01 47.11
C ALA A 64 -18.02 -1.91 46.16
N ILE A 65 -17.88 -2.10 44.83
CA ILE A 65 -18.49 -1.22 43.82
C ILE A 65 -20.02 -1.30 43.87
N ASP A 66 -20.61 -2.49 43.98
CA ASP A 66 -22.08 -2.65 44.06
C ASP A 66 -22.66 -1.98 45.31
N LEU A 67 -21.94 -2.08 46.43
CA LEU A 67 -22.28 -1.41 47.67
C LEU A 67 -21.86 0.06 47.70
N ASN A 68 -21.31 0.61 46.60
CA ASN A 68 -20.88 2.00 46.51
C ASN A 68 -19.85 2.43 47.59
N LEU A 69 -19.10 1.48 48.17
CA LEU A 69 -18.24 1.73 49.34
C LEU A 69 -17.13 2.73 49.04
N PHE A 70 -16.54 2.68 47.84
CA PHE A 70 -15.44 3.58 47.48
C PHE A 70 -15.87 5.04 47.43
N ASN A 71 -17.08 5.34 46.96
CA ASN A 71 -17.61 6.71 46.96
C ASN A 71 -17.90 7.18 48.39
N ILE A 72 -18.56 6.36 49.20
CA ILE A 72 -18.87 6.70 50.59
C ILE A 72 -17.57 6.98 51.36
N ILE A 73 -16.56 6.10 51.27
CA ILE A 73 -15.27 6.31 51.97
C ILE A 73 -14.57 7.58 51.48
N LYS A 74 -14.62 7.87 50.17
CA LYS A 74 -14.02 9.07 49.58
C LYS A 74 -14.63 10.37 50.12
N GLU A 75 -15.90 10.37 50.51
CA GLU A 75 -16.59 11.57 51.01
C GLU A 75 -16.23 11.90 52.48
N HIS A 76 -15.49 11.03 53.17
CA HIS A 76 -15.17 11.15 54.59
C HIS A 76 -13.65 11.27 54.84
N ASP A 77 -13.11 12.48 54.74
CA ASP A 77 -11.67 12.81 54.89
C ASP A 77 -11.04 12.39 56.24
N GLY A 78 -11.84 12.20 57.31
CA GLY A 78 -11.40 11.78 58.65
C GLY A 78 -11.44 10.27 58.92
N GLY A 79 -11.90 9.49 57.94
CA GLY A 79 -12.23 8.08 58.09
C GLY A 79 -13.66 7.83 58.54
N ILE A 80 -14.16 6.63 58.26
CA ILE A 80 -15.55 6.21 58.49
C ILE A 80 -15.58 4.81 59.13
N SER A 81 -16.55 4.57 60.01
CA SER A 81 -16.67 3.26 60.67
C SER A 81 -17.44 2.24 59.83
N THR A 82 -17.29 0.95 60.12
CA THR A 82 -18.10 -0.10 59.45
C THR A 82 -19.59 0.09 59.71
N ASP A 83 -19.99 0.52 60.91
CA ASP A 83 -21.41 0.74 61.25
C ASP A 83 -22.05 1.80 60.34
N GLN A 84 -21.33 2.91 60.13
CA GLN A 84 -21.77 3.98 59.23
C GLN A 84 -21.75 3.52 57.77
N LEU A 85 -20.68 2.86 57.32
CA LEU A 85 -20.61 2.32 55.95
C LEU A 85 -21.76 1.35 55.66
N ALA A 86 -22.06 0.44 56.59
CA ALA A 86 -23.15 -0.52 56.44
C ALA A 86 -24.52 0.17 56.36
N GLN A 87 -24.72 1.23 57.15
CA GLN A 87 -25.95 2.04 57.12
C GLN A 87 -26.11 2.78 55.79
N GLU A 88 -25.05 3.41 55.29
CA GLU A 88 -25.09 4.22 54.08
C GLU A 88 -25.09 3.38 52.79
N SER A 89 -24.39 2.24 52.79
CA SER A 89 -24.33 1.33 51.65
C SER A 89 -25.52 0.37 51.57
N GLY A 90 -26.32 0.26 52.64
CA GLY A 90 -27.35 -0.79 52.79
C GLY A 90 -26.78 -2.21 52.96
N GLY A 91 -25.48 -2.35 53.24
CA GLY A 91 -24.81 -3.64 53.40
C GLY A 91 -24.92 -4.19 54.81
N GLN A 92 -24.81 -5.52 54.98
CA GLN A 92 -24.69 -6.10 56.32
C GLN A 92 -23.33 -5.75 56.93
N ASN A 93 -23.33 -5.23 58.15
CA ASN A 93 -22.13 -4.80 58.87
C ASN A 93 -20.96 -5.81 58.82
N LEU A 94 -21.20 -7.08 59.19
CA LEU A 94 -20.15 -8.10 59.18
C LEU A 94 -19.60 -8.36 57.77
N LEU A 95 -20.44 -8.31 56.74
CA LEU A 95 -20.01 -8.46 55.34
C LEU A 95 -19.12 -7.29 54.93
N VAL A 96 -19.57 -6.06 55.17
CA VAL A 96 -18.83 -4.83 54.88
C VAL A 96 -17.46 -4.86 55.57
N PHE A 97 -17.43 -5.18 56.87
CA PHE A 97 -16.18 -5.32 57.62
C PHE A 97 -15.20 -6.32 56.98
N ARG A 98 -15.69 -7.51 56.59
CA ARG A 98 -14.86 -8.54 55.97
C ARG A 98 -14.29 -8.11 54.62
N LEU A 99 -15.07 -7.39 53.82
CA LEU A 99 -14.62 -6.83 52.53
C LEU A 99 -13.53 -5.77 52.77
N LEU A 100 -13.77 -4.84 53.68
CA LEU A 100 -12.85 -3.73 53.97
C LEU A 100 -11.50 -4.23 54.49
N ARG A 101 -11.47 -5.26 55.36
CA ARG A 101 -10.20 -5.86 55.81
C ARG A 101 -9.35 -6.40 54.66
N LEU A 102 -9.98 -7.06 53.69
CA LEU A 102 -9.27 -7.56 52.51
C LEU A 102 -8.80 -6.42 51.61
N LEU A 103 -9.68 -5.45 51.32
CA LEU A 103 -9.32 -4.30 50.48
C LEU A 103 -8.25 -3.42 51.13
N ALA A 104 -8.23 -3.33 52.46
CA ALA A 104 -7.20 -2.63 53.20
C ALA A 104 -5.84 -3.34 53.13
N SER A 105 -5.82 -4.68 53.21
CA SER A 105 -4.56 -5.44 53.17
C SER A 105 -3.84 -5.36 51.82
N VAL A 106 -4.57 -5.07 50.73
CA VAL A 106 -4.02 -4.86 49.38
C VAL A 106 -3.97 -3.37 48.98
N GLY A 107 -4.21 -2.45 49.92
CA GLY A 107 -4.00 -1.01 49.74
C GLY A 107 -5.08 -0.27 48.95
N PHE A 108 -6.22 -0.89 48.65
CA PHE A 108 -7.36 -0.18 48.04
C PHE A 108 -7.98 0.82 49.01
N ILE A 109 -7.93 0.54 50.31
CA ILE A 109 -8.46 1.35 51.42
C ILE A 109 -7.39 1.37 52.54
N SER A 110 -7.41 2.35 53.44
CA SER A 110 -6.52 2.39 54.61
C SER A 110 -7.30 2.07 55.88
N GLU A 111 -6.82 1.13 56.71
CA GLU A 111 -7.28 0.96 58.09
C GLU A 111 -6.44 1.89 58.98
N LYS A 112 -7.05 2.94 59.55
CA LYS A 112 -6.35 3.95 60.37
C LYS A 112 -6.31 3.59 61.84
N ASP A 113 -7.35 2.93 62.31
CA ASP A 113 -7.53 2.44 63.68
C ASP A 113 -8.55 1.29 63.67
N GLU A 114 -8.81 0.67 64.82
CA GLU A 114 -9.84 -0.35 64.98
C GLU A 114 -11.18 0.16 64.43
N ASN A 115 -11.70 -0.51 63.39
CA ASN A 115 -12.97 -0.18 62.76
C ASN A 115 -13.04 1.25 62.17
N LEU A 116 -11.91 1.81 61.72
CA LEU A 116 -11.84 3.13 61.08
C LEU A 116 -11.14 3.07 59.72
N TRP A 117 -11.89 3.32 58.65
CA TRP A 117 -11.47 3.16 57.25
C TRP A 117 -11.33 4.51 56.55
N ALA A 118 -10.27 4.71 55.78
CA ALA A 118 -10.01 5.96 55.07
C ALA A 118 -9.62 5.72 53.61
N ALA A 119 -9.87 6.74 52.76
CA ALA A 119 -9.54 6.69 51.35
C ALA A 119 -8.03 6.63 51.09
N THR A 120 -7.66 5.94 50.01
CA THR A 120 -6.32 5.94 49.40
C THR A 120 -6.43 6.51 47.98
N PRO A 121 -5.31 6.78 47.29
CA PRO A 121 -5.35 7.11 45.86
C PRO A 121 -6.12 6.08 45.02
N LEU A 122 -6.05 4.79 45.36
CA LEU A 122 -6.84 3.74 44.69
C LEU A 122 -8.33 3.85 45.00
N THR A 123 -8.73 4.20 46.23
CA THR A 123 -10.13 4.49 46.56
C THR A 123 -10.70 5.56 45.61
N HIS A 124 -9.96 6.65 45.40
CA HIS A 124 -10.39 7.74 44.50
C HIS A 124 -10.49 7.27 43.04
N ALA A 125 -9.54 6.47 42.57
CA ALA A 125 -9.59 5.89 41.22
C ALA A 125 -10.82 4.97 41.04
N MET A 126 -11.06 4.07 42.01
CA MET A 126 -12.19 3.13 42.00
C MET A 126 -13.56 3.82 42.11
N ALA A 127 -13.62 4.98 42.76
CA ALA A 127 -14.80 5.84 42.84
C ALA A 127 -15.11 6.56 41.51
N THR A 128 -14.21 6.54 40.52
CA THR A 128 -14.44 7.17 39.23
C THR A 128 -15.47 6.36 38.42
N PRO A 129 -16.56 6.96 37.91
CA PRO A 129 -17.65 6.23 37.25
C PRO A 129 -17.20 5.34 36.09
N THR A 130 -16.25 5.80 35.28
CA THR A 130 -15.74 5.07 34.11
C THR A 130 -14.90 3.87 34.52
N VAL A 131 -14.08 3.98 35.58
CA VAL A 131 -13.30 2.87 36.15
C VAL A 131 -14.21 1.83 36.78
N ALA A 132 -15.24 2.28 37.51
CA ALA A 132 -16.23 1.39 38.11
C ALA A 132 -17.01 0.62 37.04
N ALA A 133 -17.41 1.27 35.94
CA ALA A 133 -18.06 0.62 34.80
C ALA A 133 -17.19 -0.48 34.17
N GLY A 134 -15.90 -0.22 33.99
CA GLY A 134 -14.96 -1.24 33.51
C GLY A 134 -14.93 -2.48 34.39
N HIS A 135 -14.90 -2.32 35.71
CA HIS A 135 -14.94 -3.45 36.63
C HIS A 135 -16.26 -4.24 36.56
N ARG A 136 -17.40 -3.55 36.33
CA ARG A 136 -18.69 -4.23 36.16
C ARG A 136 -18.72 -5.04 34.86
N MET A 137 -18.46 -4.39 33.73
CA MET A 137 -18.47 -5.01 32.40
C MET A 137 -17.44 -6.16 32.31
N VAL A 138 -16.20 -5.95 32.75
CA VAL A 138 -15.16 -6.99 32.70
C VAL A 138 -15.54 -8.16 33.61
N TRP A 139 -16.13 -7.92 34.78
CA TRP A 139 -16.58 -9.00 35.65
C TRP A 139 -17.72 -9.81 35.02
N ASP A 140 -18.78 -9.12 34.58
CA ASP A 140 -20.01 -9.75 34.12
C ASP A 140 -19.84 -10.46 32.76
N LEU A 141 -18.90 -10.02 31.93
CA LEU A 141 -18.64 -10.57 30.60
C LEU A 141 -17.34 -11.39 30.50
N ILE A 142 -16.21 -10.85 30.93
CA ILE A 142 -14.89 -11.48 30.69
C ILE A 142 -14.55 -12.48 31.80
N VAL A 143 -14.56 -12.04 33.06
CA VAL A 143 -14.14 -12.88 34.19
C VAL A 143 -15.07 -14.08 34.35
N SER A 144 -16.38 -13.86 34.25
CA SER A 144 -17.40 -14.92 34.21
C SER A 144 -17.10 -15.99 33.15
N SER A 145 -16.62 -15.57 31.98
CA SER A 145 -16.22 -16.43 30.86
C SER A 145 -14.91 -17.17 31.12
N VAL A 146 -13.87 -16.46 31.58
CA VAL A 146 -12.54 -17.03 31.84
C VAL A 146 -12.57 -18.08 32.94
N ILE A 147 -13.46 -17.97 33.94
CA ILE A 147 -13.64 -19.01 34.97
C ILE A 147 -13.98 -20.37 34.36
N LYS A 148 -14.67 -20.40 33.20
CA LYS A 148 -15.04 -21.62 32.48
C LYS A 148 -14.01 -22.05 31.43
N ALA A 149 -13.04 -21.22 31.09
CA ALA A 149 -12.04 -21.51 30.06
C ALA A 149 -11.27 -22.82 30.27
N PRO A 150 -10.82 -23.20 31.50
CA PRO A 150 -10.14 -24.48 31.71
C PRO A 150 -11.01 -25.72 31.40
N GLU A 151 -12.33 -25.59 31.58
CA GLU A 151 -13.29 -26.65 31.22
C GLU A 151 -13.50 -26.73 29.72
N PHE A 152 -13.77 -25.57 29.09
CA PHE A 152 -13.91 -25.45 27.63
C PHE A 152 -12.68 -26.02 26.90
N LEU A 153 -11.48 -25.59 27.27
CA LEU A 153 -10.25 -26.03 26.61
C LEU A 153 -10.03 -27.54 26.77
N ARG A 154 -10.35 -28.11 27.93
CA ARG A 154 -10.20 -29.56 28.18
C ARG A 154 -11.13 -30.39 27.30
N VAL A 155 -12.37 -29.94 27.07
CA VAL A 155 -13.31 -30.68 26.21
C VAL A 155 -13.05 -30.44 24.71
N ASN A 156 -12.40 -29.32 24.37
CA ASN A 156 -12.05 -28.94 22.99
C ASN A 156 -10.58 -29.19 22.62
N GLY A 157 -9.88 -30.09 23.34
CA GLY A 157 -8.55 -30.54 22.96
C GLY A 157 -7.42 -29.53 23.13
N HIS A 158 -7.60 -28.51 23.97
CA HIS A 158 -6.63 -27.44 24.26
C HIS A 158 -6.22 -26.63 23.02
N VAL A 159 -7.17 -26.42 22.10
CA VAL A 159 -7.00 -25.55 20.94
C VAL A 159 -7.52 -24.14 21.28
N SER A 160 -6.83 -23.10 20.82
CA SER A 160 -7.33 -21.73 20.94
C SER A 160 -8.63 -21.56 20.17
N PRO A 161 -9.69 -20.98 20.77
CA PRO A 161 -10.92 -20.71 20.02
C PRO A 161 -10.63 -19.66 18.94
N ASN A 162 -11.33 -19.78 17.80
CA ASN A 162 -11.20 -18.86 16.66
C ASN A 162 -12.56 -18.55 15.99
N ASP A 163 -13.65 -18.96 16.61
CA ASP A 163 -15.01 -18.67 16.16
C ASP A 163 -15.66 -17.72 17.19
N PRO A 164 -16.09 -16.51 16.79
CA PRO A 164 -16.74 -15.56 17.69
C PRO A 164 -18.09 -16.07 18.24
N LYS A 165 -18.62 -17.18 17.72
CA LYS A 165 -19.85 -17.85 18.18
C LYS A 165 -19.59 -19.19 18.89
N ASP A 166 -18.32 -19.55 19.12
CA ASP A 166 -17.93 -20.75 19.87
C ASP A 166 -16.64 -20.52 20.66
N GLY A 167 -16.74 -19.70 21.71
CA GLY A 167 -15.64 -19.34 22.59
C GLY A 167 -15.97 -19.46 24.08
N PHE A 168 -15.12 -18.87 24.91
CA PHE A 168 -15.29 -18.92 26.37
C PHE A 168 -16.60 -18.27 26.82
N MET A 169 -16.98 -17.16 26.17
CA MET A 169 -18.22 -16.45 26.49
C MET A 169 -19.46 -17.30 26.17
N GLN A 170 -19.53 -17.85 24.96
CA GLN A 170 -20.66 -18.70 24.55
C GLN A 170 -20.83 -19.91 25.46
N TYR A 171 -19.70 -20.54 25.81
CA TYR A 171 -19.69 -21.67 26.72
C TYR A 171 -20.17 -21.29 28.13
N ALA A 172 -19.71 -20.16 28.66
CA ALA A 172 -20.04 -19.73 30.02
C ALA A 172 -21.48 -19.19 30.16
N HIS A 173 -21.98 -18.51 29.13
CA HIS A 173 -23.30 -17.88 29.13
C HIS A 173 -24.39 -18.69 28.43
N HIS A 174 -24.05 -19.86 27.88
CA HIS A 174 -24.96 -20.75 27.16
C HIS A 174 -25.71 -20.03 26.01
N THR A 175 -24.96 -19.30 25.20
CA THR A 175 -25.48 -18.52 24.05
C THR A 175 -24.78 -18.92 22.76
N ASN A 176 -25.46 -18.73 21.62
CA ASN A 176 -24.89 -18.92 20.28
C ASN A 176 -24.63 -17.58 19.56
N GLU A 177 -24.91 -16.45 20.23
CA GLU A 177 -24.59 -15.12 19.72
C GLU A 177 -23.10 -14.82 19.90
N ASP A 178 -22.53 -13.97 19.05
CA ASP A 178 -21.25 -13.33 19.35
C ASP A 178 -21.41 -12.33 20.51
N VAL A 179 -20.29 -11.76 20.98
CA VAL A 179 -20.34 -10.86 22.14
C VAL A 179 -21.15 -9.60 21.88
N PHE A 180 -21.06 -9.01 20.70
CA PHE A 180 -21.81 -7.81 20.38
C PHE A 180 -23.32 -8.09 20.35
N GLY A 181 -23.73 -9.18 19.71
CA GLY A 181 -25.10 -9.69 19.72
C GLY A 181 -25.60 -9.96 21.15
N PHE A 182 -24.79 -10.64 21.97
CA PHE A 182 -25.14 -10.92 23.37
C PHE A 182 -25.34 -9.64 24.20
N MET A 183 -24.47 -8.64 24.06
CA MET A 183 -24.58 -7.36 24.78
C MET A 183 -25.87 -6.60 24.45
N THR A 184 -26.41 -6.72 23.23
CA THR A 184 -27.71 -6.10 22.90
C THR A 184 -28.86 -6.65 23.74
N THR A 185 -28.73 -7.87 24.26
CA THR A 185 -29.71 -8.49 25.17
C THR A 185 -29.52 -8.08 26.64
N LYS A 186 -28.44 -7.33 26.94
CA LYS A 186 -28.00 -6.91 28.29
C LYS A 186 -27.71 -5.40 28.33
N PRO A 187 -28.75 -4.54 28.35
CA PRO A 187 -28.57 -3.08 28.25
C PRO A 187 -27.64 -2.48 29.32
N GLU A 188 -27.60 -3.06 30.51
CA GLU A 188 -26.70 -2.66 31.60
C GLU A 188 -25.23 -2.89 31.28
N ILE A 189 -24.89 -4.05 30.70
CA ILE A 189 -23.52 -4.38 30.27
C ILE A 189 -23.12 -3.47 29.11
N LEU A 190 -24.02 -3.27 28.14
CA LEU A 190 -23.77 -2.39 27.00
C LEU A 190 -23.51 -0.94 27.42
N LYS A 191 -24.26 -0.44 28.41
CA LYS A 191 -24.03 0.90 28.97
C LYS A 191 -22.64 1.02 29.62
N ASP A 192 -22.24 0.02 30.39
CA ASP A 192 -20.93 0.01 31.06
C ASP A 192 -19.78 -0.18 30.05
N PHE A 193 -20.00 -0.97 29.00
CA PHE A 193 -19.11 -1.09 27.83
C PHE A 193 -18.88 0.28 27.18
N ASP A 194 -19.96 0.96 26.77
CA ASP A 194 -19.89 2.27 26.12
C ASP A 194 -19.16 3.31 26.98
N LEU A 195 -19.41 3.29 28.30
CA LEU A 195 -18.79 4.23 29.23
C LEU A 195 -17.29 3.93 29.45
N PHE A 196 -16.92 2.65 29.61
CA PHE A 196 -15.54 2.25 29.85
C PHE A 196 -14.68 2.40 28.60
N MET A 197 -15.15 1.90 27.45
CA MET A 197 -14.42 1.95 26.19
C MET A 197 -14.29 3.39 25.68
N GLY A 198 -15.39 4.15 25.64
CA GLY A 198 -15.39 5.51 25.10
C GLY A 198 -14.67 6.57 25.96
N ASN A 199 -14.28 6.24 27.20
CA ASN A 199 -13.61 7.20 28.09
C ASN A 199 -12.28 6.67 28.63
N THR A 200 -12.28 5.53 29.32
CA THR A 200 -11.05 5.06 29.98
C THR A 200 -10.07 4.47 28.98
N MET A 201 -10.55 3.64 28.05
CA MET A 201 -9.71 3.04 27.01
C MET A 201 -9.48 4.00 25.84
N GLY A 202 -10.48 4.81 25.47
CA GLY A 202 -10.38 5.80 24.40
C GLY A 202 -9.64 7.11 24.75
N ASN A 203 -9.35 7.39 26.04
CA ASN A 203 -8.51 8.53 26.45
C ASN A 203 -7.01 8.19 26.37
N ARG A 204 -6.60 7.60 25.25
CA ARG A 204 -5.21 7.44 24.83
C ARG A 204 -4.89 8.54 23.80
N GLY A 205 -3.62 8.86 23.59
CA GLY A 205 -3.24 9.91 22.63
C GLY A 205 -3.83 9.64 21.25
N TYR A 206 -4.06 10.68 20.45
CA TYR A 206 -4.62 10.49 19.11
C TYR A 206 -3.51 10.15 18.12
N TRP A 207 -3.77 9.18 17.23
CA TRP A 207 -2.80 8.65 16.27
C TRP A 207 -2.08 9.72 15.43
N TYR A 208 -2.76 10.83 15.14
CA TYR A 208 -2.21 11.95 14.38
C TYR A 208 -1.10 12.73 15.11
N ASP A 209 -0.91 12.51 16.41
CA ASP A 209 0.17 13.14 17.18
C ASP A 209 1.55 12.54 16.85
N TRP A 210 1.59 11.25 16.48
CA TRP A 210 2.83 10.55 16.10
C TRP A 210 2.85 10.06 14.65
N PHE A 211 1.72 10.15 13.95
CA PHE A 211 1.65 9.89 12.51
C PHE A 211 1.77 11.19 11.70
N PRO A 212 2.66 11.28 10.69
CA PRO A 212 2.86 12.50 9.91
C PRO A 212 1.73 12.74 8.89
N VAL A 213 0.57 13.17 9.37
CA VAL A 213 -0.66 13.37 8.57
C VAL A 213 -0.43 14.21 7.32
N LYS A 214 0.33 15.32 7.42
CA LYS A 214 0.53 16.23 6.30
C LYS A 214 1.22 15.54 5.12
N GLU A 215 2.39 14.98 5.35
CA GLU A 215 3.19 14.31 4.32
C GLU A 215 2.52 13.03 3.84
N ARG A 216 1.88 12.29 4.76
CA ARG A 216 1.34 10.96 4.45
C ARG A 216 -0.05 10.98 3.86
N LEU A 217 -0.88 11.99 4.17
CA LEU A 217 -2.28 12.04 3.74
C LEU A 217 -2.63 13.29 2.94
N LEU A 218 -2.10 14.47 3.28
CA LEU A 218 -2.60 15.75 2.75
C LEU A 218 -1.86 16.28 1.51
N ASP A 219 -0.53 16.17 1.45
CA ASP A 219 0.28 16.84 0.41
C ASP A 219 -0.08 16.41 -1.03
N ASP A 220 -0.51 15.15 -1.21
CA ASP A 220 -0.92 14.56 -2.50
C ASP A 220 -2.43 14.20 -2.53
N LEU A 221 -3.25 14.78 -1.65
CA LEU A 221 -4.69 14.51 -1.61
C LEU A 221 -5.37 14.93 -2.92
N ASP A 222 -6.09 13.99 -3.55
CA ASP A 222 -7.02 14.31 -4.64
C ASP A 222 -8.24 15.02 -4.04
N PRO A 223 -8.51 16.30 -4.41
CA PRO A 223 -9.62 17.07 -3.85
C PRO A 223 -11.01 16.46 -4.10
N SER A 224 -11.13 15.55 -5.08
CA SER A 224 -12.37 14.84 -5.37
C SER A 224 -12.58 13.56 -4.56
N SER A 225 -11.56 13.12 -3.81
CA SER A 225 -11.58 11.89 -3.02
C SER A 225 -11.95 12.13 -1.55
N THR A 226 -12.53 11.11 -0.91
CA THR A 226 -12.68 11.09 0.55
C THR A 226 -11.30 11.02 1.21
N LEU A 227 -11.02 11.90 2.16
CA LEU A 227 -9.74 11.94 2.87
C LEU A 227 -9.61 10.75 3.82
N LEU A 228 -10.61 10.53 4.68
CA LEU A 228 -10.55 9.52 5.72
C LEU A 228 -11.91 8.85 5.91
N VAL A 229 -11.93 7.52 5.80
CA VAL A 229 -13.06 6.68 6.14
C VAL A 229 -12.73 5.96 7.44
N ASP A 230 -13.46 6.27 8.51
CA ASP A 230 -13.33 5.63 9.82
C ASP A 230 -14.30 4.44 9.90
N VAL A 231 -13.77 3.24 9.76
CA VAL A 231 -14.52 1.99 9.59
C VAL A 231 -14.76 1.36 10.96
N GLY A 232 -16.01 1.30 11.41
CA GLY A 232 -16.33 0.88 12.78
C GLY A 232 -15.98 1.93 13.83
N GLY A 233 -15.99 3.22 13.47
CA GLY A 233 -15.50 4.30 14.33
C GLY A 233 -16.36 4.60 15.57
N GLY A 234 -17.38 3.79 15.87
CA GLY A 234 -18.30 3.98 16.98
C GLY A 234 -18.99 5.35 16.96
N LYS A 235 -18.66 6.21 17.92
CA LYS A 235 -19.21 7.58 18.02
C LYS A 235 -18.45 8.62 17.19
N GLY A 236 -17.38 8.23 16.49
CA GLY A 236 -16.58 9.10 15.61
C GLY A 236 -15.66 10.06 16.36
N HIS A 237 -15.13 9.67 17.53
CA HIS A 237 -14.27 10.51 18.36
C HIS A 237 -12.93 10.83 17.67
N ASP A 238 -12.34 9.86 16.95
CA ASP A 238 -11.14 10.08 16.14
C ASP A 238 -11.39 11.13 15.06
N LEU A 239 -12.48 11.02 14.31
CA LEU A 239 -12.82 12.01 13.27
C LEU A 239 -13.15 13.38 13.85
N ALA A 240 -13.85 13.46 14.98
CA ALA A 240 -14.14 14.72 15.65
C ALA A 240 -12.85 15.44 16.05
N SER A 241 -11.92 14.68 16.65
CA SER A 241 -10.62 15.15 17.09
C SER A 241 -9.73 15.55 15.92
N PHE A 242 -9.59 14.67 14.92
CA PHE A 242 -8.83 14.90 13.69
C PHE A 242 -9.30 16.17 12.96
N ARG A 243 -10.62 16.34 12.80
CA ARG A 243 -11.20 17.53 12.17
C ARG A 243 -10.88 18.82 12.93
N SER A 244 -10.79 18.76 14.26
CA SER A 244 -10.46 19.95 15.07
C SER A 244 -9.04 20.46 14.81
N ILE A 245 -8.10 19.54 14.53
CA ILE A 245 -6.70 19.83 14.23
C ILE A 245 -6.48 20.15 12.75
N PHE A 246 -7.19 19.45 11.86
CA PHE A 246 -7.10 19.59 10.41
C PHE A 246 -8.43 20.07 9.82
N PRO A 247 -8.90 21.29 10.16
CA PRO A 247 -10.14 21.82 9.62
C PRO A 247 -10.05 21.95 8.08
N ASP A 248 -11.17 21.70 7.40
CA ASP A 248 -11.33 21.87 5.94
C ASP A 248 -10.32 21.10 5.07
N SER A 249 -9.71 20.04 5.62
CA SER A 249 -8.63 19.28 4.94
C SER A 249 -9.13 18.20 3.97
N GLY A 250 -10.43 17.94 3.92
CA GLY A 250 -11.05 16.96 3.01
C GLY A 250 -12.35 16.37 3.56
N SER A 251 -12.97 15.48 2.78
CA SER A 251 -14.18 14.74 3.20
C SER A 251 -13.83 13.66 4.23
N LEU A 252 -14.58 13.64 5.34
CA LEU A 252 -14.44 12.67 6.43
C LEU A 252 -15.73 11.86 6.54
N VAL A 253 -15.62 10.54 6.61
CA VAL A 253 -16.77 9.62 6.64
C VAL A 253 -16.65 8.68 7.84
N LEU A 254 -17.65 8.69 8.72
CA LEU A 254 -17.83 7.71 9.79
C LEU A 254 -18.70 6.56 9.28
N GLN A 255 -18.20 5.33 9.41
CA GLN A 255 -18.94 4.10 9.08
C GLN A 255 -19.25 3.28 10.32
N GLU A 256 -20.52 2.93 10.50
CA GLU A 256 -21.01 2.13 11.62
C GLU A 256 -22.34 1.44 11.30
N LEU A 257 -22.77 0.51 12.16
CA LEU A 257 -24.11 -0.07 12.10
C LEU A 257 -25.19 0.97 12.46
N SER A 258 -26.39 0.82 11.89
CA SER A 258 -27.49 1.80 12.07
C SER A 258 -27.79 2.09 13.54
N GLN A 259 -27.85 1.03 14.36
CA GLN A 259 -28.15 1.10 15.78
C GLN A 259 -27.11 1.88 16.61
N VAL A 260 -25.87 2.01 16.11
CA VAL A 260 -24.82 2.83 16.73
C VAL A 260 -24.97 4.28 16.27
N LEU A 261 -25.13 4.50 14.96
CA LEU A 261 -25.29 5.83 14.37
C LEU A 261 -26.53 6.57 14.93
N GLU A 262 -27.63 5.86 15.17
CA GLU A 262 -28.87 6.41 15.76
C GLU A 262 -28.68 6.97 17.17
N ARG A 263 -27.64 6.52 17.89
CA ARG A 263 -27.31 7.00 19.24
C ARG A 263 -26.45 8.27 19.24
N ILE A 264 -25.94 8.68 18.08
CA ILE A 264 -25.11 9.88 17.95
C ILE A 264 -26.03 11.09 17.77
N GLY A 265 -26.10 11.95 18.78
CA GLY A 265 -26.85 13.20 18.74
C GLY A 265 -26.39 14.12 17.62
N SER A 266 -27.24 15.09 17.25
CA SER A 266 -26.90 16.08 16.22
C SER A 266 -25.74 17.00 16.61
N GLU A 267 -25.48 17.16 17.91
CA GLU A 267 -24.40 17.99 18.46
C GLU A 267 -23.12 17.21 18.77
N ASP A 268 -23.19 15.86 18.82
CA ASP A 268 -22.07 15.00 19.24
C ASP A 268 -20.97 14.87 18.16
N LEU A 269 -21.33 15.07 16.89
CA LEU A 269 -20.41 14.98 15.77
C LEU A 269 -20.68 16.10 14.77
N HIS A 270 -19.61 16.80 14.36
CA HIS A 270 -19.74 17.96 13.48
C HIS A 270 -20.46 17.60 12.16
N PRO A 271 -21.40 18.44 11.66
CA PRO A 271 -22.20 18.13 10.46
C PRO A 271 -21.42 17.89 9.16
N SER A 272 -20.14 18.28 9.12
CA SER A 272 -19.26 18.03 7.96
C SER A 272 -18.67 16.62 7.93
N ILE A 273 -18.83 15.84 9.00
CA ILE A 273 -18.45 14.43 9.03
C ILE A 273 -19.67 13.64 8.58
N GLU A 274 -19.56 13.00 7.42
CA GLU A 274 -20.63 12.21 6.85
C GLU A 274 -20.80 10.92 7.66
N ARG A 275 -22.05 10.55 7.96
CA ARG A 275 -22.37 9.31 8.66
C ARG A 275 -22.94 8.32 7.65
N THR A 276 -22.29 7.17 7.50
CA THR A 276 -22.68 6.14 6.54
C THR A 276 -22.94 4.84 7.26
N GLN A 277 -24.15 4.28 7.10
CA GLN A 277 -24.41 2.92 7.56
C GLN A 277 -23.55 1.94 6.77
N HIS A 278 -22.75 1.12 7.47
CA HIS A 278 -21.96 0.09 6.83
C HIS A 278 -21.66 -1.08 7.80
N ASP A 279 -21.77 -2.29 7.27
CA ASP A 279 -21.24 -3.51 7.88
C ASP A 279 -19.92 -3.86 7.16
N PHE A 280 -18.82 -3.87 7.88
CA PHE A 280 -17.48 -4.10 7.32
C PHE A 280 -17.26 -5.53 6.81
N PHE A 281 -18.17 -6.47 7.08
CA PHE A 281 -18.22 -7.79 6.43
C PHE A 281 -18.88 -7.75 5.05
N THR A 282 -19.23 -6.56 4.55
CA THR A 282 -19.78 -6.36 3.21
C THR A 282 -18.87 -5.50 2.36
N ALA A 283 -19.09 -5.48 1.04
CA ALA A 283 -18.27 -4.69 0.12
C ALA A 283 -18.24 -3.20 0.52
N GLN A 284 -17.04 -2.67 0.73
CA GLN A 284 -16.82 -1.28 1.14
C GLN A 284 -17.40 -0.30 0.08
N PRO A 285 -18.40 0.54 0.44
CA PRO A 285 -19.11 1.40 -0.51
C PRO A 285 -18.31 2.60 -0.99
N ILE A 286 -17.41 3.15 -0.17
CA ILE A 286 -16.58 4.30 -0.53
C ILE A 286 -15.35 3.78 -1.26
N LYS A 287 -15.18 4.12 -2.54
CA LYS A 287 -14.06 3.66 -3.38
C LYS A 287 -13.00 4.74 -3.54
N GLY A 288 -11.73 4.34 -3.47
CA GLY A 288 -10.59 5.19 -3.75
C GLY A 288 -10.34 6.31 -2.73
N ALA A 289 -10.79 6.14 -1.48
CA ALA A 289 -10.48 7.10 -0.41
C ALA A 289 -8.97 7.17 -0.17
N ARG A 290 -8.49 8.31 0.34
CA ARG A 290 -7.06 8.50 0.66
C ARG A 290 -6.64 7.60 1.81
N ALA A 291 -7.47 7.43 2.84
CA ALA A 291 -7.23 6.47 3.91
C ALA A 291 -8.51 5.76 4.37
N TYR A 292 -8.36 4.48 4.70
CA TYR A 292 -9.31 3.67 5.47
C TYR A 292 -8.69 3.40 6.83
N PHE A 293 -9.37 3.79 7.89
CA PHE A 293 -8.88 3.75 9.26
C PHE A 293 -9.73 2.77 10.08
N LEU A 294 -9.06 1.94 10.85
CA LEU A 294 -9.65 0.96 11.78
C LEU A 294 -8.98 1.19 13.13
N HIS A 295 -9.76 1.44 14.18
CA HIS A 295 -9.23 1.64 15.53
C HIS A 295 -9.92 0.70 16.50
N HIS A 296 -9.17 -0.24 17.08
CA HIS A 296 -9.73 -1.27 17.96
C HIS A 296 -10.88 -2.05 17.31
N ILE A 297 -10.61 -2.55 16.10
CA ILE A 297 -11.54 -3.35 15.31
C ILE A 297 -10.96 -4.73 15.09
N LEU A 298 -9.77 -4.82 14.49
CA LEU A 298 -9.24 -6.10 14.04
C LEU A 298 -8.77 -6.98 15.20
N HIS A 299 -8.49 -6.39 16.38
CA HIS A 299 -8.18 -7.17 17.58
C HIS A 299 -9.37 -7.95 18.16
N ASP A 300 -10.61 -7.57 17.81
CA ASP A 300 -11.84 -8.25 18.22
C ASP A 300 -12.16 -9.46 17.33
N TRP A 301 -11.35 -9.71 16.29
CA TRP A 301 -11.62 -10.75 15.31
C TRP A 301 -10.42 -11.69 15.12
N SER A 302 -10.70 -12.98 14.94
CA SER A 302 -9.71 -13.96 14.50
C SER A 302 -9.17 -13.61 13.10
N ASP A 303 -7.99 -14.11 12.72
CA ASP A 303 -7.39 -13.87 11.39
C ASP A 303 -8.34 -14.19 10.23
N LYS A 304 -9.11 -15.29 10.31
CA LYS A 304 -10.11 -15.65 9.29
C LYS A 304 -11.08 -14.50 8.98
N HIS A 305 -11.59 -13.86 10.02
CA HIS A 305 -12.55 -12.75 9.92
C HIS A 305 -11.85 -11.45 9.53
N CYS A 306 -10.63 -11.21 10.03
CA CYS A 306 -9.83 -10.07 9.58
C CYS A 306 -9.54 -10.12 8.08
N LEU A 307 -9.23 -11.29 7.52
CA LEU A 307 -8.99 -11.46 6.07
C LEU A 307 -10.23 -11.09 5.24
N GLU A 308 -11.43 -11.36 5.73
CA GLU A 308 -12.68 -10.98 5.06
C GLU A 308 -12.88 -9.45 5.05
N ILE A 309 -12.69 -8.81 6.21
CA ILE A 309 -12.75 -7.34 6.34
C ILE A 309 -11.70 -6.68 5.44
N LEU A 310 -10.45 -7.13 5.54
CA LEU A 310 -9.31 -6.60 4.79
C LEU A 310 -9.51 -6.77 3.27
N LYS A 311 -10.13 -7.86 2.81
CA LYS A 311 -10.48 -8.07 1.40
C LYS A 311 -11.42 -6.96 0.91
N HIS A 312 -12.50 -6.66 1.65
CA HIS A 312 -13.46 -5.63 1.24
C HIS A 312 -12.83 -4.23 1.19
N LEU A 313 -11.92 -3.92 2.12
CA LEU A 313 -11.17 -2.67 2.10
C LEU A 313 -10.19 -2.62 0.93
N ARG A 314 -9.42 -3.68 0.70
CA ARG A 314 -8.47 -3.79 -0.43
C ARG A 314 -9.17 -3.54 -1.75
N ASP A 315 -10.32 -4.17 -1.98
CA ASP A 315 -11.09 -4.06 -3.21
C ASP A 315 -11.73 -2.66 -3.39
N ALA A 316 -11.74 -1.83 -2.35
CA ALA A 316 -12.15 -0.43 -2.44
C ALA A 316 -10.97 0.54 -2.62
N MET A 317 -9.77 0.14 -2.24
CA MET A 317 -8.57 0.98 -2.26
C MET A 317 -8.03 1.18 -3.68
N LYS A 318 -7.51 2.39 -3.94
CA LYS A 318 -6.78 2.73 -5.17
C LYS A 318 -5.29 2.44 -4.98
N PRO A 319 -4.70 1.43 -5.66
CA PRO A 319 -3.27 1.13 -5.53
C PRO A 319 -2.38 2.34 -5.80
N GLY A 320 -1.31 2.49 -5.00
CA GLY A 320 -0.40 3.64 -5.07
C GLY A 320 -0.96 4.98 -4.56
N TYR A 321 -2.22 5.00 -4.08
CA TYR A 321 -2.87 6.20 -3.55
C TYR A 321 -3.48 5.98 -2.16
N SER A 322 -4.36 4.99 -2.01
CA SER A 322 -5.06 4.71 -0.76
C SER A 322 -4.13 4.09 0.28
N LYS A 323 -4.34 4.44 1.54
CA LYS A 323 -3.66 3.87 2.70
C LYS A 323 -4.64 3.12 3.60
N LEU A 324 -4.19 2.02 4.16
CA LEU A 324 -4.86 1.32 5.24
C LEU A 324 -4.13 1.69 6.53
N LEU A 325 -4.87 2.18 7.51
CA LEU A 325 -4.35 2.61 8.81
C LEU A 325 -5.03 1.79 9.90
N ILE A 326 -4.28 0.94 10.58
CA ILE A 326 -4.80 0.06 11.66
C ILE A 326 -4.21 0.54 12.98
N HIS A 327 -5.05 1.10 13.84
CA HIS A 327 -4.70 1.61 15.16
C HIS A 327 -5.09 0.57 16.22
N GLU A 328 -4.10 -0.15 16.74
CA GLU A 328 -4.29 -1.31 17.62
C GLU A 328 -3.14 -1.44 18.61
N LEU A 329 -3.28 -2.33 19.60
CA LEU A 329 -2.15 -2.71 20.44
C LEU A 329 -1.19 -3.61 19.64
N ILE A 330 0.06 -3.17 19.49
CA ILE A 330 1.07 -3.87 18.68
C ILE A 330 2.10 -4.53 19.59
N LEU A 331 2.00 -5.85 19.73
CA LEU A 331 2.89 -6.60 20.61
C LEU A 331 4.31 -6.69 20.03
N PRO A 332 5.36 -6.68 20.87
CA PRO A 332 6.68 -7.10 20.42
C PRO A 332 6.68 -8.62 20.16
N ASP A 333 7.41 -9.06 19.13
CA ASP A 333 7.54 -10.49 18.82
C ASP A 333 8.20 -11.29 19.97
N VAL A 334 9.00 -10.61 20.80
CA VAL A 334 9.68 -11.17 21.96
C VAL A 334 9.61 -10.19 23.13
N GLY A 335 9.22 -10.69 24.31
CA GLY A 335 9.28 -9.91 25.55
C GLY A 335 8.07 -9.01 25.79
N ALA A 336 6.88 -9.41 25.33
CA ALA A 336 5.63 -8.73 25.65
C ALA A 336 5.44 -8.57 27.16
N THR A 337 4.91 -7.43 27.58
CA THR A 337 4.68 -7.14 29.00
C THR A 337 3.50 -7.95 29.52
N ALA A 338 3.45 -8.16 30.85
CA ALA A 338 2.33 -8.88 31.46
C ALA A 338 0.99 -8.21 31.14
N GLN A 339 0.95 -6.89 31.00
CA GLN A 339 -0.25 -6.14 30.64
C GLN A 339 -0.70 -6.47 29.21
N GLN A 340 0.23 -6.48 28.25
CA GLN A 340 -0.06 -6.85 26.86
C GLN A 340 -0.61 -8.28 26.75
N CYS A 341 0.00 -9.23 27.47
CA CYS A 341 -0.48 -10.62 27.50
C CYS A 341 -1.87 -10.74 28.13
N ILE A 342 -2.19 -9.92 29.14
CA ILE A 342 -3.54 -9.90 29.73
C ILE A 342 -4.56 -9.37 28.72
N PHE A 343 -4.22 -8.34 27.93
CA PHE A 343 -5.10 -7.85 26.86
C PHE A 343 -5.34 -8.91 25.77
N ASP A 344 -4.30 -9.64 25.36
CA ASP A 344 -4.44 -10.77 24.42
C ASP A 344 -5.40 -11.85 24.96
N MET A 345 -5.19 -12.29 26.21
CA MET A 345 -6.09 -13.23 26.88
C MET A 345 -7.51 -12.68 27.03
N THR A 346 -7.66 -11.36 27.13
CA THR A 346 -8.96 -10.69 27.19
C THR A 346 -9.67 -10.79 25.85
N MET A 347 -8.99 -10.55 24.72
CA MET A 347 -9.55 -10.67 23.37
C MET A 347 -9.94 -12.12 23.04
N MET A 348 -9.15 -13.09 23.50
CA MET A 348 -9.48 -14.51 23.38
C MET A 348 -10.78 -14.87 24.14
N ALA A 349 -10.95 -14.31 25.34
CA ALA A 349 -12.16 -14.54 26.15
C ALA A 349 -13.37 -13.75 25.66
N PHE A 350 -13.15 -12.55 25.11
CA PHE A 350 -14.18 -11.66 24.60
C PHE A 350 -14.78 -12.25 23.33
N ASN A 351 -14.01 -12.41 22.26
CA ASN A 351 -14.60 -12.76 20.96
C ASN A 351 -13.80 -13.82 20.18
N SER A 352 -13.12 -14.71 20.89
CA SER A 352 -12.24 -15.73 20.28
C SER A 352 -11.19 -15.11 19.34
N ALA A 353 -10.67 -13.95 19.74
CA ALA A 353 -9.77 -13.12 18.98
C ALA A 353 -8.40 -13.00 19.68
N MET A 354 -7.57 -12.05 19.26
CA MET A 354 -6.22 -11.91 19.78
C MET A 354 -5.61 -10.53 19.54
N GLU A 355 -4.67 -10.17 20.41
CA GLU A 355 -3.72 -9.09 20.14
C GLU A 355 -2.57 -9.63 19.27
N ARG A 356 -2.05 -8.81 18.36
CA ARG A 356 -1.08 -9.25 17.35
C ARG A 356 0.26 -8.58 17.51
N SER A 357 1.31 -9.38 17.37
CA SER A 357 2.69 -8.89 17.25
C SER A 357 2.98 -8.29 15.88
N ARG A 358 4.09 -7.56 15.74
CA ARG A 358 4.55 -7.03 14.45
C ARG A 358 4.68 -8.11 13.38
N GLY A 359 5.23 -9.26 13.73
CA GLY A 359 5.35 -10.41 12.83
C GLY A 359 3.99 -10.94 12.38
N GLN A 360 3.03 -11.03 13.30
CA GLN A 360 1.66 -11.48 13.00
C GLN A 360 0.89 -10.48 12.15
N TRP A 361 0.97 -9.17 12.44
CA TRP A 361 0.37 -8.12 11.61
C TRP A 361 0.92 -8.16 10.18
N THR A 362 2.23 -8.30 10.03
CA THR A 362 2.88 -8.37 8.72
C THR A 362 2.40 -9.60 7.94
N ALA A 363 2.29 -10.76 8.60
CA ALA A 363 1.81 -11.98 7.97
C ALA A 363 0.35 -11.87 7.51
N LEU A 364 -0.55 -11.40 8.40
CA LEU A 364 -1.96 -11.21 8.11
C LEU A 364 -2.18 -10.23 6.94
N LEU A 365 -1.49 -9.08 6.96
CA LEU A 365 -1.59 -8.07 5.91
C LEU A 365 -1.03 -8.57 4.58
N SER A 366 0.09 -9.29 4.59
CA SER A 366 0.64 -9.91 3.39
C SER A 366 -0.33 -10.91 2.77
N GLU A 367 -0.97 -11.74 3.59
CA GLU A 367 -1.97 -12.70 3.12
C GLU A 367 -3.22 -11.99 2.56
N ALA A 368 -3.63 -10.88 3.17
CA ALA A 368 -4.71 -10.05 2.67
C ALA A 368 -4.35 -9.28 1.38
N GLY A 369 -3.09 -9.27 0.93
CA GLY A 369 -2.64 -8.57 -0.28
C GLY A 369 -2.24 -7.12 -0.03
N PHE A 370 -1.66 -6.84 1.14
CA PHE A 370 -1.10 -5.54 1.52
C PHE A 370 0.40 -5.65 1.78
N ASP A 371 1.13 -4.58 1.45
CA ASP A 371 2.50 -4.38 1.92
C ASP A 371 2.46 -3.41 3.12
N VAL A 372 3.11 -3.78 4.22
CA VAL A 372 3.30 -2.89 5.36
C VAL A 372 4.34 -1.85 4.99
N VAL A 373 3.97 -0.58 5.15
CA VAL A 373 4.85 0.57 4.93
C VAL A 373 5.67 0.87 6.17
N GLU A 374 5.01 0.99 7.33
CA GLU A 374 5.65 1.36 8.59
C GLU A 374 4.78 1.02 9.81
N PHE A 375 5.42 0.78 10.95
CA PHE A 375 4.80 0.69 12.27
C PHE A 375 5.10 1.96 13.07
N TRP A 376 4.09 2.82 13.23
CA TRP A 376 4.21 4.07 13.98
C TRP A 376 3.84 3.84 15.46
N ILE A 377 4.86 3.76 16.32
CA ILE A 377 4.70 3.46 17.75
C ILE A 377 5.01 4.69 18.59
N ASN A 378 4.12 5.03 19.52
CA ASN A 378 4.28 6.14 20.46
C ASN A 378 5.09 5.73 21.71
N ASP A 379 4.72 4.62 22.38
CA ASP A 379 5.50 4.04 23.49
C ASP A 379 5.42 2.49 23.56
N GLU A 380 6.20 1.86 24.46
CA GLU A 380 6.33 0.39 24.57
C GLU A 380 5.07 -0.35 25.09
N ASP A 381 4.13 0.36 25.73
CA ASP A 381 2.91 -0.21 26.34
C ASP A 381 1.61 0.28 25.67
N SER A 382 1.70 1.19 24.69
CA SER A 382 0.56 1.87 24.07
C SER A 382 0.14 1.27 22.73
N ASP A 383 -0.99 1.75 22.23
CA ASP A 383 -1.42 1.51 20.86
C ASP A 383 -0.39 2.06 19.85
N GLY A 384 -0.39 1.43 18.69
CA GLY A 384 0.45 1.80 17.55
C GLY A 384 -0.38 1.80 16.27
N LEU A 385 0.14 2.45 15.24
CA LEU A 385 -0.52 2.54 13.94
C LEU A 385 0.27 1.72 12.90
N VAL A 386 -0.36 0.73 12.30
CA VAL A 386 0.16 0.03 11.13
C VAL A 386 -0.27 0.80 9.88
N GLU A 387 0.69 1.34 9.13
CA GLU A 387 0.46 1.90 7.80
C GLU A 387 0.71 0.83 6.75
N ALA A 388 -0.30 0.55 5.92
CA ALA A 388 -0.21 -0.43 4.85
C ALA A 388 -0.80 0.10 3.53
N VAL A 389 -0.35 -0.46 2.42
CA VAL A 389 -0.84 -0.15 1.07
C VAL A 389 -1.16 -1.44 0.33
N VAL A 390 -2.08 -1.37 -0.63
CA VAL A 390 -2.39 -2.55 -1.47
C VAL A 390 -1.12 -2.99 -2.17
N LYS A 391 -0.79 -4.28 -2.05
CA LYS A 391 0.37 -4.88 -2.68
C LYS A 391 0.31 -4.64 -4.18
N TYR A 392 1.39 -4.09 -4.73
CA TYR A 392 1.47 -3.80 -6.14
C TYR A 392 1.49 -5.10 -6.95
N ALA A 393 0.60 -5.25 -7.94
CA ALA A 393 0.47 -6.44 -8.79
C ALA A 393 0.31 -7.76 -7.99
N PRO A 394 -0.73 -7.92 -7.14
CA PRO A 394 -0.81 -9.02 -6.17
C PRO A 394 -1.18 -10.37 -6.80
N SER A 395 -1.86 -10.35 -7.94
CA SER A 395 -2.34 -11.55 -8.64
C SER A 395 -1.41 -11.96 -9.78
N PRO A 396 -1.18 -13.29 -9.98
CA PRO A 396 -0.38 -13.85 -11.06
C PRO A 396 -1.00 -13.67 -12.45
N VAL A 397 -2.28 -13.28 -12.55
CA VAL A 397 -3.00 -12.90 -13.79
C VAL A 397 -3.66 -11.54 -13.64
N PRO A 398 -3.88 -10.77 -14.73
CA PRO A 398 -4.57 -9.49 -14.66
C PRO A 398 -5.98 -9.71 -14.10
N SER A 399 -6.47 -8.82 -13.23
CA SER A 399 -7.85 -8.88 -12.79
C SER A 399 -8.79 -8.33 -13.87
N LEU A 400 -10.09 -8.63 -13.77
CA LEU A 400 -11.09 -8.06 -14.66
C LEU A 400 -11.16 -6.53 -14.53
N ASP A 401 -10.93 -5.98 -13.32
CA ASP A 401 -10.87 -4.53 -13.10
C ASP A 401 -9.67 -3.91 -13.81
N GLU A 402 -8.53 -4.58 -13.84
CA GLU A 402 -7.36 -4.14 -14.61
C GLU A 402 -7.66 -4.11 -16.12
N TRP A 403 -8.32 -5.16 -16.65
CA TRP A 403 -8.80 -5.17 -18.04
C TRP A 403 -9.73 -4.01 -18.35
N GLN A 404 -10.72 -3.75 -17.50
CA GLN A 404 -11.67 -2.66 -17.69
C GLN A 404 -10.98 -1.29 -17.68
N GLN A 405 -9.96 -1.11 -16.84
CA GLN A 405 -9.15 0.11 -16.83
C GLN A 405 -8.35 0.25 -18.13
N LEU A 406 -7.68 -0.82 -18.57
CA LEU A 406 -6.93 -0.83 -19.83
C LEU A 406 -7.83 -0.52 -21.03
N TRP A 407 -9.01 -1.12 -21.11
CA TRP A 407 -9.99 -0.83 -22.17
C TRP A 407 -10.44 0.62 -22.17
N LYS A 408 -10.65 1.24 -21.00
CA LYS A 408 -10.98 2.68 -20.91
C LYS A 408 -9.84 3.55 -21.43
N VAL A 409 -8.59 3.20 -21.10
CA VAL A 409 -7.41 3.89 -21.62
C VAL A 409 -7.31 3.72 -23.13
N TRP A 410 -7.44 2.50 -23.64
CA TRP A 410 -7.43 2.21 -25.08
C TRP A 410 -8.52 3.01 -25.80
N ASP A 411 -9.74 3.03 -25.28
CA ASP A 411 -10.85 3.80 -25.83
C ASP A 411 -10.57 5.30 -25.84
N LEU A 412 -10.02 5.84 -24.75
CA LEU A 412 -9.62 7.24 -24.64
C LEU A 412 -8.60 7.61 -25.72
N VAL A 413 -7.49 6.87 -25.81
CA VAL A 413 -6.39 7.21 -26.73
C VAL A 413 -6.73 6.97 -28.20
N THR A 414 -7.55 5.96 -28.51
CA THR A 414 -7.83 5.57 -29.91
C THR A 414 -9.10 6.17 -30.50
N THR A 415 -10.11 6.50 -29.67
CA THR A 415 -11.42 6.95 -30.18
C THR A 415 -11.82 8.35 -29.73
N LYS A 416 -11.15 8.90 -28.70
CA LYS A 416 -11.46 10.23 -28.16
C LYS A 416 -10.38 11.26 -28.42
N MET A 417 -9.13 10.83 -28.49
CA MET A 417 -7.98 11.71 -28.76
C MET A 417 -7.65 11.83 -30.26
N ILE A 418 -8.35 11.10 -31.12
CA ILE A 418 -8.21 11.19 -32.59
C ILE A 418 -9.60 11.21 -33.21
N PRO A 419 -9.93 12.18 -34.08
CA PRO A 419 -11.21 12.20 -34.77
C PRO A 419 -11.29 11.05 -35.79
N PRO A 420 -12.48 10.46 -36.04
CA PRO A 420 -12.63 9.35 -36.98
C PRO A 420 -12.08 9.63 -38.40
N SER A 421 -12.15 10.89 -38.86
CA SER A 421 -11.62 11.31 -40.15
C SER A 421 -10.09 11.23 -40.27
N ALA A 422 -9.38 11.19 -39.14
CA ALA A 422 -7.92 11.11 -39.06
C ALA A 422 -7.40 9.66 -38.89
N LEU A 423 -8.27 8.66 -38.74
CA LEU A 423 -7.84 7.28 -38.51
C LEU A 423 -7.09 6.66 -39.70
N MET A 424 -7.26 7.17 -40.91
CA MET A 424 -6.49 6.72 -42.08
C MET A 424 -5.11 7.41 -42.19
N GLU A 425 -4.77 8.31 -41.27
CA GLU A 425 -3.44 8.91 -41.25
C GLU A 425 -2.38 7.88 -40.92
N GLN A 426 -1.20 8.09 -41.50
CA GLN A 426 0.02 7.34 -41.24
C GLN A 426 1.10 8.31 -40.71
N PRO A 427 1.01 8.75 -39.43
CA PRO A 427 1.87 9.83 -38.93
C PRO A 427 3.36 9.46 -38.87
N ILE A 428 3.67 8.17 -38.83
CA ILE A 428 5.03 7.61 -38.93
C ILE A 428 5.07 6.70 -40.17
N PRO A 429 5.91 7.01 -41.18
CA PRO A 429 5.95 6.24 -42.43
C PRO A 429 6.27 4.74 -42.27
N LEU A 430 6.93 4.35 -41.18
CA LEU A 430 7.30 2.96 -40.88
C LEU A 430 6.19 2.18 -40.15
N ARG A 431 4.98 2.74 -40.00
CA ARG A 431 3.86 2.15 -39.26
C ARG A 431 2.59 2.12 -40.10
N ASN A 432 1.64 1.25 -39.75
CA ASN A 432 0.35 1.17 -40.42
C ASN A 432 -0.50 2.43 -40.13
N PRO A 433 -1.58 2.69 -40.91
CA PRO A 433 -2.55 3.72 -40.57
C PRO A 433 -3.15 3.50 -39.17
N LEU A 434 -3.55 4.57 -38.48
CA LEU A 434 -4.08 4.48 -37.11
C LEU A 434 -5.27 3.50 -36.98
N LEU A 435 -6.13 3.43 -37.99
CA LEU A 435 -7.29 2.53 -38.05
C LEU A 435 -6.89 1.05 -37.89
N PHE A 436 -5.72 0.65 -38.40
CA PHE A 436 -5.22 -0.71 -38.31
C PHE A 436 -5.17 -1.20 -36.86
N TYR A 437 -4.70 -0.34 -35.95
CA TYR A 437 -4.49 -0.71 -34.55
C TYR A 437 -5.80 -0.99 -33.82
N LEU A 438 -6.92 -0.36 -34.21
CA LEU A 438 -8.23 -0.61 -33.64
C LEU A 438 -8.75 -2.02 -33.97
N GLY A 439 -8.34 -2.60 -35.11
CA GLY A 439 -8.64 -3.98 -35.48
C GLY A 439 -7.57 -4.97 -34.99
N HIS A 440 -6.31 -4.55 -34.98
CA HIS A 440 -5.16 -5.34 -34.57
C HIS A 440 -5.27 -5.88 -33.14
N ILE A 441 -5.55 -5.02 -32.16
CA ILE A 441 -5.56 -5.42 -30.76
C ILE A 441 -6.59 -6.51 -30.43
N PRO A 442 -7.89 -6.31 -30.72
CA PRO A 442 -8.86 -7.38 -30.47
C PRO A 442 -8.57 -8.63 -31.30
N THR A 443 -7.98 -8.50 -32.49
CA THR A 443 -7.60 -9.65 -33.32
C THR A 443 -6.47 -10.44 -32.68
N PHE A 444 -5.45 -9.75 -32.19
CA PHE A 444 -4.30 -10.34 -31.51
C PHE A 444 -4.73 -11.10 -30.26
N GLU A 445 -5.56 -10.49 -29.41
CA GLU A 445 -6.16 -11.13 -28.25
C GLU A 445 -6.95 -12.38 -28.65
N ASP A 446 -7.83 -12.27 -29.65
CA ASP A 446 -8.68 -13.37 -30.09
C ASP A 446 -7.88 -14.55 -30.65
N ILE A 447 -6.77 -14.30 -31.34
CA ILE A 447 -5.85 -15.34 -31.84
C ILE A 447 -5.27 -16.15 -30.67
N HIS A 448 -4.75 -15.46 -29.64
CA HIS A 448 -4.10 -16.11 -28.51
C HIS A 448 -5.10 -16.85 -27.63
N LEU A 449 -6.28 -16.24 -27.41
CA LEU A 449 -7.39 -16.93 -26.73
C LEU A 449 -7.84 -18.16 -27.52
N THR A 450 -7.93 -18.09 -28.85
CA THR A 450 -8.28 -19.22 -29.70
C THR A 450 -7.29 -20.36 -29.60
N ARG A 451 -5.98 -20.06 -29.59
CA ARG A 451 -4.93 -21.06 -29.37
C ARG A 451 -5.02 -21.69 -27.99
N ALA A 452 -5.18 -20.88 -26.94
CA ALA A 452 -5.23 -21.37 -25.56
C ALA A 452 -6.50 -22.18 -25.25
N THR A 453 -7.66 -21.73 -25.73
CA THR A 453 -8.95 -22.40 -25.44
C THR A 453 -9.32 -23.47 -26.45
N GLN A 454 -8.55 -23.65 -27.53
CA GLN A 454 -8.84 -24.55 -28.66
C GLN A 454 -10.25 -24.36 -29.24
N SER A 455 -10.81 -23.16 -29.16
CA SER A 455 -12.16 -22.85 -29.64
C SER A 455 -12.13 -22.15 -30.99
N LYS A 456 -13.30 -21.85 -31.56
CA LYS A 456 -13.37 -21.08 -32.81
C LYS A 456 -12.99 -19.61 -32.59
N PRO A 457 -12.41 -18.93 -33.60
CA PRO A 457 -12.22 -17.47 -33.59
C PRO A 457 -13.53 -16.71 -33.36
N THR A 458 -13.43 -15.52 -32.77
CA THR A 458 -14.54 -14.58 -32.72
C THR A 458 -14.86 -14.13 -34.15
N ALA A 459 -16.14 -14.10 -34.52
CA ALA A 459 -16.54 -13.67 -35.85
C ALA A 459 -16.35 -12.14 -36.03
N PRO A 460 -15.91 -11.66 -37.21
CA PRO A 460 -15.59 -12.46 -38.39
C PRO A 460 -14.14 -12.99 -38.34
N ALA A 461 -13.98 -14.31 -38.57
CA ALA A 461 -12.67 -14.96 -38.46
C ALA A 461 -11.61 -14.44 -39.45
N TYR A 462 -12.02 -13.86 -40.59
CA TYR A 462 -11.08 -13.32 -41.57
C TYR A 462 -10.31 -12.09 -41.07
N TYR A 463 -10.74 -11.46 -39.96
CA TYR A 463 -9.96 -10.39 -39.34
C TYR A 463 -8.57 -10.85 -38.89
N HIS A 464 -8.42 -12.13 -38.55
CA HIS A 464 -7.11 -12.74 -38.30
C HIS A 464 -6.15 -12.52 -39.49
N GLN A 465 -6.61 -12.54 -40.73
CA GLN A 465 -5.72 -12.41 -41.89
C GLN A 465 -5.21 -10.97 -42.10
N ILE A 466 -6.08 -9.98 -41.87
CA ILE A 466 -5.81 -8.57 -42.21
C ILE A 466 -5.30 -7.73 -41.02
N PHE A 467 -5.44 -8.24 -39.80
CA PHE A 467 -5.08 -7.54 -38.57
C PHE A 467 -4.11 -8.31 -37.66
N GLU A 468 -3.67 -9.53 -37.99
CA GLU A 468 -2.78 -10.32 -37.10
C GLU A 468 -1.42 -9.66 -36.85
N ARG A 469 -0.76 -9.13 -37.89
CA ARG A 469 0.61 -8.60 -37.76
C ARG A 469 0.74 -7.19 -38.34
N GLY A 470 1.31 -6.29 -37.56
CA GLY A 470 1.69 -4.94 -38.00
C GLY A 470 2.92 -4.94 -38.91
N ILE A 471 3.34 -3.75 -39.35
CA ILE A 471 4.56 -3.57 -40.14
C ILE A 471 5.73 -3.08 -39.27
N ASP A 472 6.93 -3.58 -39.57
CA ASP A 472 8.22 -3.18 -38.99
C ASP A 472 9.28 -3.34 -40.09
N PRO A 473 9.36 -2.34 -41.00
CA PRO A 473 10.38 -2.29 -42.01
C PRO A 473 11.75 -2.01 -41.40
N ASP A 474 12.81 -2.51 -42.05
CA ASP A 474 14.18 -2.12 -41.75
C ASP A 474 14.34 -0.60 -42.00
N VAL A 475 14.86 0.11 -41.00
CA VAL A 475 14.97 1.58 -41.05
C VAL A 475 15.98 2.04 -42.12
N ASP A 476 16.97 1.21 -42.45
CA ASP A 476 17.98 1.49 -43.48
C ASP A 476 17.53 1.09 -44.89
N ASP A 477 16.72 0.04 -44.98
CA ASP A 477 16.17 -0.46 -46.24
C ASP A 477 14.68 -0.83 -46.08
N PRO A 478 13.76 0.15 -46.24
CA PRO A 478 12.33 -0.10 -46.03
C PRO A 478 11.70 -1.12 -46.97
N SER A 479 12.42 -1.57 -48.01
CA SER A 479 11.98 -2.68 -48.87
C SER A 479 12.09 -4.04 -48.18
N LYS A 480 12.89 -4.14 -47.11
CA LYS A 480 12.96 -5.29 -46.22
C LYS A 480 12.01 -5.07 -45.07
N CYS A 481 10.95 -5.87 -45.03
CA CYS A 481 9.99 -5.89 -43.93
C CYS A 481 9.85 -7.34 -43.44
N HIS A 482 9.52 -7.50 -42.17
CA HIS A 482 9.18 -8.82 -41.65
C HIS A 482 7.85 -9.32 -42.22
N ASP A 483 7.55 -10.61 -42.03
CA ASP A 483 6.28 -11.21 -42.45
C ASP A 483 5.09 -10.56 -41.73
N HIS A 484 4.22 -9.90 -42.49
CA HIS A 484 3.12 -9.07 -41.99
C HIS A 484 1.80 -9.35 -42.73
N SER A 485 0.67 -8.94 -42.15
CA SER A 485 -0.63 -9.05 -42.81
C SER A 485 -0.67 -8.25 -44.13
N GLU A 486 -1.28 -8.82 -45.17
CA GLU A 486 -1.62 -8.06 -46.36
C GLU A 486 -2.73 -7.06 -46.01
N LEU A 487 -2.47 -5.77 -46.22
CA LEU A 487 -3.46 -4.74 -45.98
C LEU A 487 -4.56 -4.84 -47.05
N PRO A 488 -5.86 -4.79 -46.67
CA PRO A 488 -6.93 -4.80 -47.64
C PRO A 488 -6.96 -3.48 -48.41
N ASP A 489 -7.42 -3.51 -49.67
CA ASP A 489 -7.64 -2.29 -50.48
C ASP A 489 -8.58 -1.29 -49.78
N VAL A 490 -9.54 -1.83 -49.02
CA VAL A 490 -10.48 -1.06 -48.21
C VAL A 490 -10.61 -1.73 -46.84
N PHE A 491 -10.28 -1.00 -45.78
CA PHE A 491 -10.49 -1.47 -44.41
C PHE A 491 -11.98 -1.67 -44.11
N PRO A 492 -12.34 -2.62 -43.24
CA PRO A 492 -13.71 -2.74 -42.74
C PRO A 492 -14.18 -1.42 -42.11
N PRO A 493 -15.49 -1.11 -42.16
CA PRO A 493 -16.04 0.07 -41.51
C PRO A 493 -15.67 0.13 -40.02
N LEU A 494 -15.34 1.33 -39.52
CA LEU A 494 -14.96 1.53 -38.12
C LEU A 494 -15.99 0.92 -37.15
N GLY A 495 -17.28 1.06 -37.43
CA GLY A 495 -18.35 0.48 -36.61
C GLY A 495 -18.25 -1.04 -36.47
N ASP A 496 -17.87 -1.74 -37.53
CA ASP A 496 -17.74 -3.21 -37.53
C ASP A 496 -16.50 -3.66 -36.75
N ILE A 497 -15.40 -2.91 -36.89
CA ILE A 497 -14.16 -3.12 -36.11
C ILE A 497 -14.44 -2.95 -34.61
N LEU A 498 -15.14 -1.88 -34.23
CA LEU A 498 -15.51 -1.64 -32.83
C LEU A 498 -16.45 -2.71 -32.29
N GLN A 499 -17.42 -3.17 -33.08
CA GLN A 499 -18.29 -4.28 -32.67
C GLN A 499 -17.53 -5.59 -32.49
N TYR A 500 -16.53 -5.86 -33.35
CA TYR A 500 -15.63 -7.02 -33.19
C TYR A 500 -14.87 -6.95 -31.86
N ARG A 501 -14.28 -5.78 -31.56
CA ARG A 501 -13.60 -5.53 -30.29
C ARG A 501 -14.50 -5.81 -29.09
N GLU A 502 -15.74 -5.32 -29.09
CA GLU A 502 -16.67 -5.57 -27.97
C GLU A 502 -17.04 -7.06 -27.82
N ARG A 503 -17.05 -7.85 -28.92
CA ARG A 503 -17.21 -9.31 -28.83
C ARG A 503 -16.00 -9.99 -28.19
N VAL A 504 -14.78 -9.54 -28.52
CA VAL A 504 -13.54 -10.06 -27.91
C VAL A 504 -13.47 -9.71 -26.42
N LYS A 505 -13.80 -8.47 -26.03
CA LYS A 505 -13.91 -8.06 -24.62
C LYS A 505 -14.89 -8.95 -23.86
N LYS A 506 -16.08 -9.23 -24.42
CA LYS A 506 -17.05 -10.15 -23.81
C LYS A 506 -16.49 -11.58 -23.65
N ARG A 507 -15.70 -12.05 -24.63
CA ARG A 507 -15.03 -13.35 -24.56
C ARG A 507 -14.01 -13.39 -23.42
N ILE A 508 -13.24 -12.31 -23.23
CA ILE A 508 -12.32 -12.16 -22.09
C ILE A 508 -13.11 -12.19 -20.77
N THR A 509 -14.15 -11.36 -20.63
CA THR A 509 -14.98 -11.32 -19.42
C THR A 509 -15.57 -12.69 -19.06
N ALA A 510 -16.09 -13.43 -20.05
CA ALA A 510 -16.66 -14.75 -19.83
C ALA A 510 -15.65 -15.79 -19.30
N LEU A 511 -14.33 -15.61 -19.56
CA LEU A 511 -13.31 -16.48 -18.95
C LEU A 511 -13.21 -16.26 -17.44
N TYR A 512 -13.37 -15.02 -16.97
CA TYR A 512 -13.35 -14.67 -15.54
C TYR A 512 -14.63 -15.09 -14.79
N GLU A 513 -15.69 -15.50 -15.49
CA GLU A 513 -16.85 -16.16 -14.88
C GLU A 513 -16.54 -17.63 -14.49
N THR A 514 -15.34 -18.11 -14.82
CA THR A 514 -14.83 -19.43 -14.48
C THR A 514 -13.49 -19.33 -13.75
N GLU A 515 -13.03 -20.42 -13.11
CA GLU A 515 -11.70 -20.48 -12.48
C GLU A 515 -10.54 -20.65 -13.49
N ARG A 516 -10.83 -20.71 -14.80
CA ARG A 516 -9.82 -21.02 -15.83
C ARG A 516 -8.65 -20.04 -15.91
N PRO A 517 -8.82 -18.70 -15.77
CA PRO A 517 -7.69 -17.79 -15.76
C PRO A 517 -6.62 -18.13 -14.72
N TYR A 518 -7.02 -18.74 -13.60
CA TYR A 518 -6.15 -19.09 -12.48
C TYR A 518 -5.69 -20.56 -12.52
N SER A 519 -6.54 -21.47 -13.04
CA SER A 519 -6.30 -22.92 -13.03
C SER A 519 -5.73 -23.50 -14.34
N ASP A 520 -5.74 -22.76 -15.44
CA ASP A 520 -5.23 -23.18 -16.76
C ASP A 520 -4.11 -22.23 -17.19
N ARG A 521 -2.85 -22.69 -17.12
CA ARG A 521 -1.67 -21.83 -17.35
C ARG A 521 -1.65 -21.26 -18.76
N CYS A 522 -2.11 -22.03 -19.75
CA CYS A 522 -2.14 -21.61 -21.14
C CYS A 522 -3.14 -20.46 -21.33
N VAL A 523 -4.32 -20.54 -20.69
CA VAL A 523 -5.30 -19.44 -20.68
C VAL A 523 -4.78 -18.22 -19.94
N GLY A 524 -4.21 -18.40 -18.75
CA GLY A 524 -3.60 -17.31 -17.98
C GLY A 524 -2.51 -16.59 -18.78
N ARG A 525 -1.65 -17.33 -19.49
CA ARG A 525 -0.62 -16.80 -20.37
C ARG A 525 -1.21 -16.04 -21.56
N ALA A 526 -2.24 -16.57 -22.21
CA ALA A 526 -2.89 -15.89 -23.33
C ALA A 526 -3.54 -14.56 -22.90
N LEU A 527 -4.15 -14.51 -21.71
CA LEU A 527 -4.68 -13.28 -21.13
C LEU A 527 -3.58 -12.26 -20.89
N TRP A 528 -2.43 -12.67 -20.34
CA TRP A 528 -1.29 -11.78 -20.18
C TRP A 528 -0.73 -11.23 -21.48
N ILE A 529 -0.55 -12.12 -22.46
CA ILE A 529 -0.06 -11.74 -23.78
C ILE A 529 -0.98 -10.68 -24.39
N GLY A 530 -2.30 -10.88 -24.34
CA GLY A 530 -3.27 -9.88 -24.80
C GLY A 530 -3.17 -8.57 -24.01
N PHE A 531 -3.21 -8.66 -22.69
CA PHE A 531 -3.23 -7.51 -21.78
C PHE A 531 -2.00 -6.61 -21.93
N GLU A 532 -0.80 -7.19 -21.89
CA GLU A 532 0.42 -6.40 -22.02
C GLU A 532 0.60 -5.88 -23.44
N HIS A 533 0.22 -6.67 -24.46
CA HIS A 533 0.26 -6.22 -25.85
C HIS A 533 -0.65 -5.01 -26.10
N GLU A 534 -1.88 -5.00 -25.57
CA GLU A 534 -2.75 -3.82 -25.61
C GLU A 534 -2.11 -2.61 -24.91
N GLY A 535 -1.48 -2.80 -23.75
CA GLY A 535 -0.75 -1.73 -23.04
C GLY A 535 0.42 -1.15 -23.85
N LEU A 536 1.23 -2.01 -24.47
CA LEU A 536 2.36 -1.62 -25.33
C LEU A 536 1.90 -0.88 -26.58
N HIS A 537 0.75 -1.29 -27.13
CA HIS A 537 0.15 -0.60 -28.25
C HIS A 537 -0.52 0.72 -27.86
N ALA A 538 -0.99 0.88 -26.63
CA ALA A 538 -1.56 2.15 -26.17
C ALA A 538 -0.49 3.24 -26.21
N GLU A 539 0.73 2.91 -25.78
CA GLU A 539 1.89 3.75 -25.96
C GLU A 539 2.25 3.97 -27.44
N THR A 540 2.29 2.89 -28.22
CA THR A 540 2.62 2.97 -29.65
C THR A 540 1.71 3.93 -30.38
N PHE A 541 0.42 3.82 -30.11
CA PHE A 541 -0.61 4.70 -30.65
C PHE A 541 -0.40 6.14 -30.19
N LEU A 542 -0.05 6.38 -28.93
CA LEU A 542 0.22 7.73 -28.44
C LEU A 542 1.44 8.38 -29.11
N PHE A 543 2.57 7.69 -29.23
CA PHE A 543 3.73 8.31 -29.87
C PHE A 543 3.52 8.56 -31.37
N MET A 544 2.70 7.75 -32.03
CA MET A 544 2.26 8.00 -33.41
C MET A 544 1.35 9.23 -33.47
N THR A 545 0.35 9.30 -32.60
CA THR A 545 -0.67 10.37 -32.63
C THR A 545 -0.10 11.73 -32.29
N ILE A 546 0.90 11.87 -31.41
CA ILE A 546 1.56 13.17 -31.20
C ILE A 546 2.28 13.71 -32.45
N GLN A 547 2.48 12.89 -33.48
CA GLN A 547 2.99 13.32 -34.80
C GLN A 547 1.86 13.81 -35.72
N SER A 548 0.61 13.43 -35.45
CA SER A 548 -0.56 13.88 -36.20
C SER A 548 -0.90 15.32 -35.85
N PRO A 549 -1.23 16.17 -36.84
CA PRO A 549 -1.78 17.51 -36.58
C PRO A 549 -3.20 17.47 -35.99
N ASN A 550 -3.87 16.31 -36.03
CA ASN A 550 -5.26 16.12 -35.63
C ASN A 550 -5.41 15.45 -34.25
N VAL A 551 -4.31 15.30 -33.50
CA VAL A 551 -4.37 14.85 -32.11
C VAL A 551 -5.15 15.84 -31.25
N LEU A 552 -6.04 15.30 -30.44
CA LEU A 552 -6.84 16.02 -29.47
C LEU A 552 -6.31 15.72 -28.05
N PRO A 553 -6.35 16.70 -27.15
CA PRO A 553 -6.05 16.44 -25.75
C PRO A 553 -7.06 15.45 -25.15
N PRO A 554 -6.69 14.71 -24.10
CA PRO A 554 -7.62 13.81 -23.43
C PRO A 554 -8.84 14.60 -22.92
N PRO A 555 -10.07 14.25 -23.35
CA PRO A 555 -11.27 15.00 -22.97
C PRO A 555 -11.52 14.97 -21.47
N GLY A 556 -12.03 16.08 -20.94
CA GLY A 556 -12.40 16.21 -19.52
C GLY A 556 -11.22 16.43 -18.56
N LEU A 557 -9.97 16.34 -19.03
CA LEU A 557 -8.80 16.64 -18.23
C LEU A 557 -8.36 18.10 -18.43
N PRO A 558 -8.06 18.85 -17.35
CA PRO A 558 -7.53 20.20 -17.47
C PRO A 558 -6.13 20.18 -18.07
N LYS A 559 -5.85 21.11 -18.98
CA LYS A 559 -4.49 21.29 -19.50
C LYS A 559 -3.55 21.70 -18.35
N PRO A 560 -2.41 21.01 -18.18
CA PRO A 560 -1.42 21.40 -17.18
C PRO A 560 -0.89 22.83 -17.42
N ASP A 561 -0.68 23.58 -16.33
CA ASP A 561 0.03 24.86 -16.39
C ASP A 561 1.53 24.62 -16.54
N PHE A 562 1.95 24.36 -17.78
CA PHE A 562 3.35 24.10 -18.12
C PHE A 562 4.29 25.25 -17.75
N ALA A 563 3.80 26.50 -17.74
CA ALA A 563 4.62 27.65 -17.34
C ALA A 563 4.91 27.63 -15.83
N LYS A 564 3.89 27.35 -15.01
CA LYS A 564 4.05 27.18 -13.57
C LYS A 564 4.96 25.99 -13.23
N LEU A 565 4.70 24.83 -13.84
CA LEU A 565 5.51 23.63 -13.66
C LEU A 565 6.99 23.88 -14.04
N ALA A 566 7.24 24.58 -15.14
CA ALA A 566 8.60 24.94 -15.56
C ALA A 566 9.28 25.88 -14.56
N LYS A 567 8.56 26.84 -13.99
CA LYS A 567 9.10 27.76 -12.98
C LYS A 567 9.48 27.02 -11.69
N GLU A 568 8.65 26.08 -11.25
CA GLU A 568 8.90 25.24 -10.07
C GLU A 568 10.03 24.22 -10.28
N ALA A 569 10.16 23.68 -11.50
CA ALA A 569 11.28 22.82 -11.85
C ALA A 569 12.59 23.64 -11.91
N ALA A 570 12.55 24.83 -12.51
CA ALA A 570 13.70 25.72 -12.61
C ALA A 570 14.23 26.20 -11.24
N SER A 571 13.36 26.45 -10.26
CA SER A 571 13.77 26.91 -8.92
C SER A 571 14.46 25.82 -8.10
N ARG A 572 14.24 24.54 -8.42
CA ARG A 572 14.84 23.38 -7.76
C ARG A 572 15.91 22.69 -8.61
N ARG A 573 16.22 23.25 -9.78
CA ARG A 573 17.13 22.65 -10.76
C ARG A 573 18.54 22.52 -10.18
N ILE A 574 19.10 21.33 -10.29
CA ILE A 574 20.49 21.05 -9.95
C ILE A 574 21.24 20.42 -11.12
N HIS A 575 22.57 20.50 -11.05
CA HIS A 575 23.44 19.79 -11.98
C HIS A 575 23.27 18.27 -11.81
N ASN A 576 23.38 17.48 -12.89
CA ASN A 576 23.24 16.03 -12.83
C ASN A 576 24.37 15.42 -11.99
N PRO A 577 24.12 14.94 -10.76
CA PRO A 577 25.18 14.41 -9.91
C PRO A 577 25.67 13.05 -10.44
N TRP A 578 26.92 12.71 -10.13
CA TRP A 578 27.49 11.39 -10.41
C TRP A 578 27.53 10.56 -9.12
N PHE A 579 27.04 9.33 -9.19
CA PHE A 579 27.01 8.39 -8.07
C PHE A 579 27.90 7.19 -8.34
N LYS A 580 28.62 6.75 -7.31
CA LYS A 580 29.33 5.48 -7.33
C LYS A 580 28.35 4.35 -7.07
N VAL A 581 28.24 3.43 -8.02
CA VAL A 581 27.50 2.18 -7.88
C VAL A 581 28.53 1.08 -7.62
N PRO A 582 28.49 0.43 -6.44
CA PRO A 582 29.48 -0.58 -6.07
C PRO A 582 29.40 -1.79 -7.01
N LYS A 583 30.45 -2.61 -7.01
CA LYS A 583 30.42 -3.94 -7.64
C LYS A 583 29.23 -4.73 -7.11
N GLN A 584 28.45 -5.34 -8.00
CA GLN A 584 27.27 -6.11 -7.63
C GLN A 584 27.23 -7.48 -8.33
N SER A 585 26.60 -8.43 -7.65
CA SER A 585 26.17 -9.71 -8.22
C SER A 585 24.68 -9.85 -7.97
N PHE A 586 23.94 -10.23 -9.00
CA PHE A 586 22.50 -10.38 -8.96
C PHE A 586 22.02 -11.29 -10.10
N THR A 587 20.82 -11.82 -9.93
CA THR A 587 20.16 -12.67 -10.92
C THR A 587 19.27 -11.82 -11.83
N ILE A 588 19.27 -12.11 -13.13
CA ILE A 588 18.32 -11.54 -14.11
C ILE A 588 17.38 -12.65 -14.59
N GLY A 589 16.12 -12.29 -14.83
CA GLY A 589 15.10 -13.21 -15.32
C GLY A 589 14.41 -13.97 -14.20
N PHE A 590 13.37 -14.72 -14.54
CA PHE A 590 12.63 -15.53 -13.58
C PHE A 590 12.05 -16.80 -14.19
N HIS A 591 11.74 -17.76 -13.31
CA HIS A 591 11.29 -19.08 -13.72
C HIS A 591 9.77 -19.10 -14.00
N ASP A 592 9.42 -19.07 -15.29
CA ASP A 592 8.06 -19.17 -15.81
C ASP A 592 7.95 -20.39 -16.78
N PRO A 593 7.62 -21.60 -16.30
CA PRO A 593 7.51 -22.79 -17.14
C PRO A 593 6.24 -22.74 -18.01
N GLU A 594 6.25 -23.47 -19.12
CA GLU A 594 5.06 -23.63 -19.98
C GLU A 594 4.05 -24.64 -19.41
N SER A 595 4.47 -25.53 -18.50
CA SER A 595 3.57 -26.51 -17.88
C SER A 595 2.73 -25.88 -16.75
N ASP A 596 1.64 -26.56 -16.41
CA ASP A 596 0.83 -26.26 -15.23
C ASP A 596 1.55 -26.62 -13.90
N ASP A 597 2.83 -27.03 -13.95
CA ASP A 597 3.58 -27.48 -12.78
C ASP A 597 4.15 -26.31 -11.94
N GLY A 598 3.87 -26.36 -10.64
CA GLY A 598 4.43 -25.46 -9.63
C GLY A 598 3.41 -24.48 -9.06
N PRO A 599 3.82 -23.62 -8.11
CA PRO A 599 2.91 -22.65 -7.47
C PRO A 599 2.42 -21.61 -8.49
N ASP A 600 1.38 -20.84 -8.14
CA ASP A 600 0.92 -19.66 -8.90
C ASP A 600 2.09 -18.75 -9.29
N ARG A 601 2.32 -18.55 -10.61
CA ARG A 601 3.47 -17.78 -11.12
C ARG A 601 3.04 -16.57 -11.93
N PHE A 602 3.78 -15.47 -11.76
CA PHE A 602 3.69 -14.29 -12.61
C PHE A 602 4.13 -14.60 -14.05
N PHE A 603 3.69 -13.77 -14.99
CA PHE A 603 3.97 -13.94 -16.42
C PHE A 603 5.25 -13.23 -16.84
N ALA A 604 6.11 -13.96 -17.57
CA ALA A 604 7.32 -13.46 -18.21
C ALA A 604 7.18 -13.48 -19.74
N TRP A 605 7.69 -12.46 -20.42
CA TRP A 605 8.00 -12.61 -21.85
C TRP A 605 9.13 -13.63 -22.04
N ASP A 606 9.24 -14.26 -23.21
CA ASP A 606 10.25 -15.28 -23.51
C ASP A 606 11.69 -14.81 -23.25
N ASN A 607 11.97 -13.54 -23.54
CA ASN A 607 13.25 -12.86 -23.29
C ASN A 607 13.51 -12.52 -21.81
N GLU A 608 12.55 -12.77 -20.92
CA GLU A 608 12.64 -12.58 -19.47
C GLU A 608 12.78 -13.91 -18.71
N ARG A 609 12.61 -15.04 -19.40
CA ARG A 609 12.57 -16.38 -18.80
C ARG A 609 13.96 -16.89 -18.47
N GLU A 610 13.95 -17.80 -17.51
CA GLU A 610 15.10 -18.52 -16.97
C GLU A 610 16.11 -17.61 -16.26
N PRO A 611 16.20 -17.72 -14.92
CA PRO A 611 17.14 -16.91 -14.16
C PRO A 611 18.60 -17.22 -14.52
N TYR A 612 19.42 -16.18 -14.66
CA TYR A 612 20.88 -16.32 -14.82
C TYR A 612 21.64 -15.26 -14.00
N GLU A 613 22.84 -15.62 -13.55
CA GLU A 613 23.69 -14.78 -12.71
C GLU A 613 24.52 -13.80 -13.53
N VAL A 614 24.59 -12.55 -13.05
CA VAL A 614 25.39 -11.49 -13.65
C VAL A 614 26.27 -10.83 -12.59
N GLN A 615 27.52 -10.53 -12.97
CA GLN A 615 28.41 -9.70 -12.17
C GLN A 615 28.72 -8.41 -12.91
N VAL A 616 28.55 -7.29 -12.23
CA VAL A 616 28.83 -5.96 -12.78
C VAL A 616 29.91 -5.29 -11.93
N PRO A 617 31.01 -4.82 -12.54
CA PRO A 617 32.05 -4.09 -11.82
C PRO A 617 31.50 -2.77 -11.27
N GLN A 618 32.28 -2.15 -10.38
CA GLN A 618 31.95 -0.81 -9.90
C GLN A 618 31.94 0.18 -11.08
N LEU A 619 30.97 1.10 -11.09
CA LEU A 619 30.86 2.16 -12.09
C LEU A 619 30.45 3.49 -11.43
N GLU A 620 30.59 4.58 -12.17
CA GLU A 620 29.92 5.85 -11.87
C GLU A 620 28.79 6.08 -12.86
N ALA A 621 27.62 6.49 -12.34
CA ALA A 621 26.43 6.75 -13.14
C ALA A 621 25.87 8.14 -12.83
N GLN A 622 25.34 8.81 -13.84
CA GLN A 622 24.51 9.99 -13.63
C GLN A 622 23.27 9.64 -12.81
N GLY A 623 22.93 10.51 -11.87
CA GLY A 623 21.80 10.35 -10.95
C GLY A 623 20.48 10.20 -11.69
N ARG A 624 20.31 10.92 -12.79
CA ARG A 624 19.08 11.01 -13.56
C ARG A 624 19.34 11.00 -15.07
N PRO A 625 18.31 10.83 -15.91
CA PRO A 625 18.42 11.04 -17.34
C PRO A 625 18.86 12.46 -17.72
N VAL A 626 19.39 12.57 -18.94
CA VAL A 626 19.73 13.85 -19.58
C VAL A 626 18.45 14.63 -19.86
N SER A 627 18.44 15.92 -19.54
CA SER A 627 17.28 16.78 -19.77
C SER A 627 17.27 17.41 -21.17
N ASN A 628 16.10 17.85 -21.61
CA ASN A 628 15.95 18.64 -22.85
C ASN A 628 16.86 19.88 -22.86
N GLY A 629 17.03 20.55 -21.72
CA GLY A 629 17.91 21.72 -21.61
C GLY A 629 19.39 21.37 -21.75
N GLU A 630 19.81 20.22 -21.22
CA GLU A 630 21.18 19.70 -21.39
C GLU A 630 21.44 19.28 -22.84
N TYR A 631 20.47 18.63 -23.49
CA TYR A 631 20.57 18.24 -24.89
C TYR A 631 20.54 19.44 -25.86
N ALA A 632 19.73 20.46 -25.56
CA ALA A 632 19.70 21.69 -26.35
C ALA A 632 21.05 22.45 -26.31
N ARG A 633 21.76 22.44 -25.17
CA ARG A 633 23.11 23.03 -25.09
C ARG A 633 24.08 22.29 -26.02
N TYR A 634 24.08 20.96 -25.97
CA TYR A 634 24.87 20.14 -26.88
C TYR A 634 24.64 20.53 -28.35
N LEU A 635 23.38 20.61 -28.80
CA LEU A 635 23.07 20.95 -30.20
C LEU A 635 23.60 22.34 -30.61
N VAL A 636 23.56 23.31 -29.71
CA VAL A 636 24.12 24.66 -29.93
C VAL A 636 25.65 24.60 -30.01
N ASP A 637 26.29 23.91 -29.08
CA ASP A 637 27.75 23.80 -28.99
C ASP A 637 28.35 23.11 -30.22
N VAL A 638 27.71 22.05 -30.71
CA VAL A 638 28.16 21.32 -31.92
C VAL A 638 27.64 21.93 -33.23
N LYS A 639 26.86 23.02 -33.16
CA LYS A 639 26.21 23.67 -34.32
C LYS A 639 25.43 22.68 -35.20
N TYR A 640 24.76 21.72 -34.57
CA TYR A 640 24.01 20.66 -35.26
C TYR A 640 22.52 21.03 -35.36
N PHE A 641 21.97 21.00 -36.58
CA PHE A 641 20.64 21.55 -36.87
C PHE A 641 19.50 20.52 -36.91
N GLN A 642 19.83 19.22 -36.77
CA GLN A 642 18.83 18.17 -36.67
C GLN A 642 18.43 18.02 -35.20
N ILE A 643 17.12 18.09 -34.97
CA ILE A 643 16.50 17.99 -33.66
C ILE A 643 15.80 16.63 -33.54
N PRO A 644 15.54 16.13 -32.32
CA PRO A 644 14.77 14.92 -32.11
C PRO A 644 13.40 14.99 -32.80
N ALA A 645 12.89 13.85 -33.30
CA ALA A 645 11.59 13.82 -33.97
C ALA A 645 10.42 14.16 -33.03
N THR A 646 10.64 14.07 -31.71
CA THR A 646 9.73 14.49 -30.65
C THR A 646 9.65 16.02 -30.51
N TRP A 647 10.51 16.78 -31.19
CA TRP A 647 10.50 18.25 -31.19
C TRP A 647 9.90 18.82 -32.48
N ASN A 648 9.51 20.08 -32.42
CA ASN A 648 9.01 20.89 -33.54
C ASN A 648 9.84 22.15 -33.71
N LYS A 649 10.06 22.55 -34.98
CA LYS A 649 10.63 23.86 -35.33
C LYS A 649 9.51 24.89 -35.41
N ALA A 650 9.48 25.84 -34.48
CA ALA A 650 8.47 26.89 -34.45
C ALA A 650 8.82 28.09 -35.38
N ARG A 651 10.10 28.29 -35.73
CA ARG A 651 10.59 29.42 -36.57
C ARG A 651 11.78 29.02 -37.46
N LYS A 652 12.06 29.79 -38.54
CA LYS A 652 13.20 29.58 -39.47
C LYS A 652 14.55 29.99 -38.83
N ALA A 653 15.62 29.27 -39.15
CA ALA A 653 16.97 29.42 -38.57
C ALA A 653 17.72 30.69 -39.04
N ARG A 654 18.70 31.13 -38.23
CA ARG A 654 19.80 32.05 -38.61
C ARG A 654 21.14 31.35 -38.32
N ASP A 655 22.20 31.74 -39.02
CA ASP A 655 23.47 30.99 -39.06
C ASP A 655 24.35 31.12 -37.79
N ASP A 656 23.91 31.87 -36.77
CA ASP A 656 24.66 32.22 -35.56
C ASP A 656 23.80 32.23 -34.27
N GLU A 657 22.99 31.19 -34.07
CA GLU A 657 22.00 31.17 -33.00
C GLU A 657 22.56 30.80 -31.60
N ASP A 658 22.34 31.65 -30.60
CA ASP A 658 22.68 31.38 -29.19
C ASP A 658 21.67 30.45 -28.50
N PHE A 659 22.00 29.96 -27.29
CA PHE A 659 21.14 29.03 -26.55
C PHE A 659 19.73 29.58 -26.29
N THR A 660 19.63 30.86 -25.93
CA THR A 660 18.35 31.53 -25.62
C THR A 660 17.43 31.55 -26.85
N THR A 661 17.99 31.92 -28.00
CA THR A 661 17.24 31.95 -29.27
C THR A 661 16.87 30.53 -29.68
N PHE A 662 17.79 29.57 -29.52
CA PHE A 662 17.57 28.15 -29.84
C PHE A 662 16.39 27.56 -29.07
N ILE A 663 16.30 27.80 -27.76
CA ILE A 663 15.19 27.27 -26.95
C ILE A 663 13.87 28.01 -27.20
N ALA A 664 13.92 29.28 -27.63
CA ALA A 664 12.72 30.05 -27.96
C ALA A 664 12.09 29.65 -29.31
N ARG A 665 12.86 29.04 -30.23
CA ARG A 665 12.37 28.60 -31.55
C ARG A 665 11.86 27.15 -31.60
N HIS A 666 12.00 26.38 -30.53
CA HIS A 666 11.61 24.97 -30.51
C HIS A 666 10.50 24.68 -29.51
N SER A 667 9.78 23.60 -29.74
CA SER A 667 8.77 23.05 -28.85
C SER A 667 8.84 21.52 -28.84
N VAL A 668 8.34 20.91 -27.77
CA VAL A 668 8.18 19.46 -27.64
C VAL A 668 6.75 19.09 -28.05
N LYS A 669 6.60 18.05 -28.87
CA LYS A 669 5.30 17.50 -29.27
C LYS A 669 4.67 16.79 -28.07
N THR A 670 3.42 17.12 -27.77
CA THR A 670 2.64 16.47 -26.71
C THR A 670 1.19 16.32 -27.16
N VAL A 671 0.40 15.53 -26.44
CA VAL A 671 -1.05 15.41 -26.68
C VAL A 671 -1.80 16.72 -26.38
N TRP A 672 -1.18 17.65 -25.63
CA TRP A 672 -1.72 18.98 -25.31
C TRP A 672 -1.37 20.05 -26.36
N GLY A 673 -0.85 19.60 -27.51
CA GLY A 673 -0.21 20.43 -28.53
C GLY A 673 1.27 20.70 -28.23
N PRO A 674 1.93 21.51 -29.07
CA PRO A 674 3.34 21.83 -28.87
C PRO A 674 3.56 22.64 -27.58
N VAL A 675 4.43 22.13 -26.69
CA VAL A 675 4.86 22.83 -25.47
C VAL A 675 6.20 23.52 -25.76
N PRO A 676 6.34 24.85 -25.55
CA PRO A 676 7.60 25.55 -25.79
C PRO A 676 8.78 24.89 -25.08
N LEU A 677 9.93 24.78 -25.75
CA LEU A 677 11.10 24.13 -25.16
C LEU A 677 11.57 24.87 -23.89
N THR A 678 11.34 26.19 -23.82
CA THR A 678 11.53 27.01 -22.61
C THR A 678 10.72 26.55 -21.38
N GLN A 679 9.62 25.83 -21.59
CA GLN A 679 8.77 25.24 -20.54
C GLN A 679 9.05 23.75 -20.31
N ALA A 680 9.86 23.12 -21.17
CA ALA A 680 10.14 21.69 -21.15
C ALA A 680 11.62 21.36 -20.90
N LEU A 681 12.46 22.35 -20.54
CA LEU A 681 13.91 22.20 -20.36
C LEU A 681 14.27 21.12 -19.32
N ASP A 682 13.43 20.95 -18.32
CA ASP A 682 13.68 20.06 -17.18
C ASP A 682 13.17 18.63 -17.39
N TRP A 683 12.42 18.39 -18.46
CA TRP A 683 11.96 17.05 -18.84
C TRP A 683 13.11 16.22 -19.40
N PRO A 684 13.03 14.88 -19.30
CA PRO A 684 13.99 14.00 -19.98
C PRO A 684 13.92 14.22 -21.50
N VAL A 685 15.08 14.24 -22.16
CA VAL A 685 15.11 14.24 -23.62
C VAL A 685 14.74 12.85 -24.14
N MET A 686 13.94 12.79 -25.21
CA MET A 686 13.61 11.55 -25.92
C MET A 686 14.16 11.63 -27.33
N ALA A 687 15.06 10.72 -27.68
CA ALA A 687 15.81 10.74 -28.93
C ALA A 687 16.18 9.31 -29.39
N SER A 688 16.56 9.15 -30.66
CA SER A 688 17.03 7.89 -31.23
C SER A 688 18.37 7.44 -30.63
N PHE A 689 18.71 6.16 -30.80
CA PHE A 689 19.98 5.63 -30.30
C PHE A 689 21.19 6.40 -30.87
N ASP A 690 21.21 6.63 -32.18
CA ASP A 690 22.29 7.35 -32.88
C ASP A 690 22.44 8.80 -32.37
N GLU A 691 21.34 9.44 -32.00
CA GLU A 691 21.35 10.80 -31.42
C GLU A 691 21.97 10.83 -30.01
N VAL A 692 21.61 9.86 -29.17
CA VAL A 692 22.11 9.80 -27.79
C VAL A 692 23.55 9.30 -27.70
N GLU A 693 23.97 8.46 -28.66
CA GLU A 693 25.37 8.00 -28.78
C GLU A 693 26.30 9.18 -29.09
N ARG A 694 25.94 10.04 -30.05
CA ARG A 694 26.69 11.27 -30.35
C ARG A 694 26.76 12.23 -29.16
N TYR A 695 25.66 12.37 -28.40
CA TYR A 695 25.68 13.17 -27.17
C TYR A 695 26.65 12.58 -26.14
N ALA A 696 26.63 11.27 -25.94
CA ALA A 696 27.51 10.59 -24.98
C ALA A 696 28.99 10.79 -25.32
N GLU A 697 29.35 10.69 -26.61
CA GLU A 697 30.69 10.98 -27.12
C GLU A 697 31.10 12.43 -26.84
N TRP A 698 30.22 13.40 -27.15
CA TRP A 698 30.46 14.82 -26.87
C TRP A 698 30.65 15.10 -25.37
N ALA A 699 29.87 14.43 -24.53
CA ALA A 699 29.95 14.55 -23.07
C ALA A 699 31.17 13.83 -22.46
N GLY A 700 31.99 13.13 -23.27
CA GLY A 700 33.16 12.39 -22.79
C GLY A 700 32.81 11.18 -21.93
N ALA A 701 31.63 10.58 -22.15
CA ALA A 701 31.13 9.43 -21.39
C ALA A 701 30.53 8.37 -22.34
N ARG A 702 29.74 7.44 -21.80
CA ARG A 702 29.07 6.41 -22.60
C ARG A 702 27.70 6.06 -22.03
N LEU A 703 26.88 5.41 -22.85
CA LEU A 703 25.66 4.76 -22.40
C LEU A 703 25.97 3.51 -21.54
N PRO A 704 25.13 3.17 -20.56
CA PRO A 704 25.26 1.92 -19.82
C PRO A 704 25.00 0.71 -20.73
N THR A 705 25.65 -0.41 -20.42
CA THR A 705 25.18 -1.73 -20.88
C THR A 705 23.89 -2.12 -20.16
N LEU A 706 23.17 -3.12 -20.69
CA LEU A 706 21.99 -3.68 -20.02
C LEU A 706 22.28 -4.05 -18.56
N TYR A 707 23.38 -4.74 -18.32
CA TYR A 707 23.75 -5.20 -16.98
C TYR A 707 24.13 -4.06 -16.05
N GLU A 708 24.82 -3.03 -16.54
CA GLU A 708 25.11 -1.82 -15.75
C GLU A 708 23.83 -1.06 -15.39
N LEU A 709 22.88 -0.93 -16.33
CA LEU A 709 21.60 -0.28 -16.04
C LEU A 709 20.82 -1.07 -14.98
N ARG A 710 20.76 -2.40 -15.10
CA ARG A 710 20.14 -3.27 -14.08
C ARG A 710 20.84 -3.15 -12.73
N SER A 711 22.17 -3.04 -12.71
CA SER A 711 22.94 -2.84 -11.49
C SER A 711 22.61 -1.51 -10.81
N ILE A 712 22.36 -0.44 -11.57
CA ILE A 712 21.89 0.85 -11.04
C ILE A 712 20.50 0.67 -10.39
N HIS A 713 19.55 0.03 -11.09
CA HIS A 713 18.19 -0.17 -10.58
C HIS A 713 18.19 -1.01 -9.29
N GLU A 714 18.92 -2.13 -9.27
CA GLU A 714 19.05 -3.00 -8.09
C GLU A 714 19.69 -2.27 -6.90
N HIS A 715 20.66 -1.38 -7.16
CA HIS A 715 21.33 -0.60 -6.12
C HIS A 715 20.38 0.39 -5.42
N VAL A 716 19.46 0.97 -6.18
CA VAL A 716 18.45 1.90 -5.68
C VAL A 716 17.40 1.12 -4.90
N GLU A 717 16.88 0.04 -5.46
CA GLU A 717 15.82 -0.75 -4.82
C GLU A 717 16.26 -1.35 -3.48
N ARG A 718 17.48 -1.89 -3.39
CA ARG A 718 18.02 -2.44 -2.12
C ARG A 718 18.15 -1.40 -1.01
N ARG A 719 18.15 -0.10 -1.32
CA ARG A 719 18.14 0.96 -0.30
C ARG A 719 16.74 1.34 0.15
N HIS A 720 15.73 1.14 -0.69
CA HIS A 720 14.33 1.38 -0.32
C HIS A 720 13.78 0.28 0.59
N LYS A 721 14.29 -0.95 0.48
CA LYS A 721 13.96 -2.06 1.40
C LYS A 721 14.98 -2.06 2.55
N ALA A 722 14.52 -1.93 3.80
CA ALA A 722 15.37 -2.01 5.01
C ALA A 722 16.29 -3.26 5.02
N PRO A 723 17.43 -3.25 5.74
CA PRO A 723 18.53 -4.17 5.44
C PRO A 723 18.23 -5.63 5.80
N GLU A 724 18.64 -6.51 4.89
CA GLU A 724 18.82 -7.97 5.02
C GLU A 724 17.59 -8.80 5.43
N SER A 725 16.56 -8.81 4.57
CA SER A 725 15.80 -10.05 4.42
C SER A 725 16.69 -11.07 3.68
N ARG A 726 17.04 -12.16 4.36
CA ARG A 726 17.68 -13.35 3.77
C ARG A 726 16.77 -14.05 2.73
N VAL A 727 15.62 -13.46 2.39
CA VAL A 727 14.57 -14.02 1.53
C VAL A 727 14.87 -13.80 0.05
N ASN A 728 15.68 -12.81 -0.33
CA ASN A 728 15.97 -12.51 -1.75
C ASN A 728 16.81 -13.57 -2.49
N LYS A 729 17.17 -14.68 -1.84
CA LYS A 729 17.81 -15.84 -2.50
C LYS A 729 16.86 -17.00 -2.77
N ARG A 730 15.59 -16.93 -2.34
CA ARG A 730 14.66 -18.06 -2.43
C ARG A 730 13.29 -17.62 -2.96
N PHE A 731 13.06 -18.04 -4.20
CA PHE A 731 11.80 -18.13 -4.97
C PHE A 731 11.25 -16.85 -5.62
N HIS A 732 11.29 -16.87 -6.95
CA HIS A 732 10.72 -15.90 -7.90
C HIS A 732 9.18 -16.00 -8.00
N THR A 733 8.50 -16.18 -6.87
CA THR A 733 7.02 -16.23 -6.77
C THR A 733 6.47 -15.05 -5.99
N ASP A 734 7.32 -14.22 -5.39
CA ASP A 734 6.91 -13.00 -4.69
C ASP A 734 6.83 -11.80 -5.68
N PRO A 735 5.65 -11.16 -5.86
CA PRO A 735 5.55 -9.97 -6.70
C PRO A 735 6.48 -8.84 -6.25
N CYS A 736 6.82 -8.74 -4.96
CA CYS A 736 7.79 -7.75 -4.46
C CYS A 736 9.23 -8.02 -4.91
N ALA A 737 9.55 -9.24 -5.34
CA ALA A 737 10.84 -9.56 -5.95
C ALA A 737 10.86 -9.20 -7.46
N ILE A 738 9.70 -9.18 -8.12
CA ILE A 738 9.55 -9.02 -9.58
C ILE A 738 9.29 -7.56 -9.97
N PHE A 739 8.47 -6.86 -9.21
CA PHE A 739 8.07 -5.49 -9.47
C PHE A 739 8.75 -4.52 -8.49
N VAL A 740 9.05 -3.31 -8.98
CA VAL A 740 9.38 -2.18 -8.12
C VAL A 740 8.12 -1.39 -7.78
N ASP A 741 8.13 -0.74 -6.61
CA ASP A 741 7.10 0.24 -6.28
C ASP A 741 7.21 1.44 -7.22
N LEU A 742 6.12 1.71 -7.95
CA LEU A 742 6.00 2.84 -8.86
C LEU A 742 5.30 4.05 -8.20
N SER A 743 5.00 3.99 -6.91
CA SER A 743 4.44 5.11 -6.16
C SER A 743 5.33 6.35 -6.32
N GLY A 744 4.73 7.51 -6.57
CA GLY A 744 5.49 8.74 -6.84
C GLY A 744 6.06 8.86 -8.27
N THR A 745 6.13 7.79 -9.06
CA THR A 745 6.67 7.83 -10.43
C THR A 745 5.66 8.33 -11.47
N ASN A 746 6.16 8.70 -12.66
CA ASN A 746 5.34 9.11 -13.81
C ASN A 746 5.13 7.93 -14.77
N SER A 747 4.24 7.01 -14.39
CA SER A 747 3.91 5.79 -15.15
C SER A 747 2.39 5.62 -15.27
N GLY A 748 1.91 4.79 -16.21
CA GLY A 748 0.49 4.43 -16.29
C GLY A 748 -0.47 5.60 -16.50
N PHE A 749 -0.11 6.55 -17.38
CA PHE A 749 -0.94 7.73 -17.71
C PHE A 749 -1.23 8.66 -16.53
N ARG A 750 -0.45 8.58 -15.43
CA ARG A 750 -0.55 9.53 -14.30
C ARG A 750 -0.46 10.97 -14.77
N ASN A 751 0.43 11.24 -15.72
CA ASN A 751 0.43 12.46 -16.52
C ASN A 751 0.47 12.08 -18.00
N PHE A 752 -0.22 12.87 -18.83
CA PHE A 752 -0.15 12.77 -20.30
C PHE A 752 1.03 13.56 -20.89
N HIS A 753 2.12 13.68 -20.13
CA HIS A 753 3.35 14.36 -20.53
C HIS A 753 4.54 13.91 -19.65
N PRO A 754 5.79 14.12 -20.12
CA PRO A 754 6.96 13.90 -19.29
C PRO A 754 7.00 14.82 -18.07
N MET A 755 7.63 14.35 -16.99
CA MET A 755 7.82 15.12 -15.76
C MET A 755 9.28 15.55 -15.60
N GLY A 756 9.50 16.67 -14.91
CA GLY A 756 10.83 17.23 -14.69
C GLY A 756 11.73 16.26 -13.91
N VAL A 757 12.99 16.10 -14.35
CA VAL A 757 13.98 15.23 -13.69
C VAL A 757 15.07 16.01 -12.98
N THR A 758 15.27 17.28 -13.32
CA THR A 758 16.47 18.05 -12.94
C THR A 758 16.56 18.46 -11.47
N HIS A 759 15.51 18.26 -10.68
CA HIS A 759 15.48 18.56 -9.24
C HIS A 759 15.98 17.39 -8.38
N LYS A 760 16.24 16.24 -8.98
CA LYS A 760 16.57 15.00 -8.27
C LYS A 760 18.05 14.94 -7.91
N ASP A 761 18.33 15.02 -6.62
CA ASP A 761 19.67 14.97 -6.00
C ASP A 761 20.08 13.57 -5.55
N TYR A 762 19.35 12.56 -6.02
CA TYR A 762 19.54 11.15 -5.71
C TYR A 762 19.66 10.33 -7.00
N LEU A 763 20.02 9.05 -6.87
CA LEU A 763 20.14 8.11 -7.99
C LEU A 763 18.75 7.53 -8.34
N CYS A 764 18.20 7.90 -9.49
CA CYS A 764 16.94 7.39 -10.00
C CYS A 764 17.02 5.89 -10.31
N GLY A 765 16.08 5.11 -9.78
CA GLY A 765 15.86 3.70 -10.10
C GLY A 765 14.93 3.47 -11.30
N LEU A 766 14.44 2.23 -11.44
CA LEU A 766 13.47 1.84 -12.48
C LEU A 766 12.16 2.64 -12.32
N GLY A 767 11.60 3.14 -13.42
CA GLY A 767 10.38 3.96 -13.44
C GLY A 767 10.59 5.44 -13.05
N ASP A 768 11.72 5.79 -12.44
CA ASP A 768 11.96 7.13 -11.88
C ASP A 768 12.64 8.12 -12.85
N THR A 769 12.30 8.02 -14.13
CA THR A 769 12.99 8.68 -15.25
C THR A 769 12.23 9.86 -15.84
N GLY A 770 11.18 10.34 -15.15
CA GLY A 770 10.29 11.37 -15.66
C GLY A 770 9.24 10.83 -16.64
N GLY A 771 9.10 9.51 -16.71
CA GLY A 771 8.29 8.83 -17.71
C GLY A 771 9.05 8.75 -19.02
N ALA A 772 10.09 7.93 -19.10
CA ALA A 772 10.71 7.49 -20.36
C ALA A 772 11.47 6.19 -20.12
N ALA A 773 11.51 5.28 -21.11
CA ALA A 773 12.44 4.15 -21.04
C ALA A 773 13.89 4.63 -21.21
N GLU A 774 14.89 3.82 -20.87
CA GLU A 774 16.30 4.21 -20.95
C GLU A 774 17.07 3.39 -21.99
N TRP A 775 17.83 4.07 -22.84
CA TRP A 775 18.73 3.42 -23.77
C TRP A 775 19.87 2.71 -23.06
N THR A 776 20.23 1.55 -23.59
CA THR A 776 21.48 0.86 -23.28
C THR A 776 22.26 0.63 -24.58
N ARG A 777 23.58 0.52 -24.49
CA ARG A 777 24.43 0.17 -25.65
C ARG A 777 24.41 -1.33 -26.00
N SER A 778 23.63 -2.13 -25.26
CA SER A 778 23.53 -3.57 -25.50
C SER A 778 22.60 -3.83 -26.68
N LEU A 779 23.06 -4.65 -27.63
CA LEU A 779 22.19 -5.17 -28.68
C LEU A 779 21.20 -6.17 -28.08
N PHE A 780 19.98 -6.21 -28.62
CA PHE A 780 19.03 -7.23 -28.27
C PHE A 780 19.54 -8.60 -28.75
N ALA A 781 19.65 -9.55 -27.83
CA ALA A 781 20.14 -10.90 -28.08
C ALA A 781 19.44 -11.89 -27.15
N PRO A 782 19.29 -13.15 -27.56
CA PRO A 782 18.76 -14.21 -26.69
C PRO A 782 19.53 -14.29 -25.38
N GLN A 783 18.82 -14.30 -24.26
CA GLN A 783 19.41 -14.53 -22.94
C GLN A 783 19.85 -15.99 -22.78
N PRO A 784 20.73 -16.31 -21.81
CA PRO A 784 21.06 -17.70 -21.50
C PRO A 784 19.80 -18.54 -21.30
N ALA A 785 19.75 -19.73 -21.93
CA ALA A 785 18.60 -20.63 -21.91
C ALA A 785 17.29 -20.08 -22.55
N PHE A 786 17.37 -19.04 -23.39
CA PHE A 786 16.23 -18.53 -24.14
C PHE A 786 15.51 -19.63 -24.93
N LYS A 787 14.20 -19.70 -24.75
CA LYS A 787 13.27 -20.51 -25.53
C LYS A 787 12.09 -19.62 -25.94
N PRO A 788 11.74 -19.53 -27.23
CA PRO A 788 10.50 -18.86 -27.66
C PRO A 788 9.28 -19.44 -26.96
N MET A 789 8.27 -18.60 -26.71
CA MET A 789 7.00 -19.07 -26.14
C MET A 789 6.27 -20.02 -27.09
N ASP A 790 5.67 -21.08 -26.54
CA ASP A 790 4.99 -22.08 -27.35
C ASP A 790 3.73 -21.51 -28.05
N ILE A 791 2.99 -20.63 -27.35
CA ILE A 791 1.77 -20.00 -27.89
C ILE A 791 2.04 -18.77 -28.79
N TYR A 792 3.24 -18.18 -28.69
CA TYR A 792 3.65 -17.02 -29.49
C TYR A 792 5.17 -17.01 -29.81
N PRO A 793 5.63 -17.85 -30.73
CA PRO A 793 7.06 -18.08 -30.97
C PRO A 793 7.79 -16.95 -31.74
N GLY A 794 7.08 -15.90 -32.17
CA GLY A 794 7.60 -14.87 -33.07
C GLY A 794 7.85 -13.49 -32.45
N TYR A 795 7.92 -13.36 -31.12
CA TYR A 795 7.82 -12.06 -30.45
C TYR A 795 9.06 -11.64 -29.65
N SER A 796 9.32 -10.33 -29.60
CA SER A 796 10.25 -9.65 -28.67
C SER A 796 9.94 -8.14 -28.67
N VAL A 797 9.86 -7.48 -27.51
CA VAL A 797 8.99 -6.28 -27.28
C VAL A 797 9.71 -4.92 -27.29
N GLY A 798 8.96 -3.82 -27.51
CA GLY A 798 9.30 -2.38 -27.41
C GLY A 798 8.46 -1.57 -26.36
N GLY A 799 8.88 -0.44 -25.71
CA GLY A 799 8.04 0.39 -24.77
C GLY A 799 8.67 1.57 -23.93
N SER A 800 7.89 2.45 -23.27
CA SER A 800 8.26 3.71 -22.56
C SER A 800 7.30 4.17 -21.43
N TRP A 801 6.74 5.39 -21.40
CA TRP A 801 6.07 5.99 -20.23
C TRP A 801 4.56 5.92 -20.22
N ALA A 802 3.98 5.74 -21.40
CA ALA A 802 2.64 5.21 -21.51
C ALA A 802 2.62 3.69 -21.29
N LEU A 803 3.75 3.09 -20.86
CA LEU A 803 3.76 1.72 -20.38
C LEU A 803 2.78 1.58 -19.22
N HIS A 804 1.97 0.54 -19.37
CA HIS A 804 1.18 0.01 -18.29
C HIS A 804 2.10 -0.23 -17.07
N PRO A 805 1.67 0.13 -15.84
CA PRO A 805 2.51 -0.01 -14.66
C PRO A 805 3.16 -1.39 -14.54
N ARG A 806 2.41 -2.47 -14.83
CA ARG A 806 2.92 -3.85 -14.76
C ARG A 806 4.02 -4.17 -15.76
N ILE A 807 4.28 -3.30 -16.72
CA ILE A 807 5.43 -3.40 -17.60
C ILE A 807 6.53 -2.46 -17.09
N ALA A 808 6.18 -1.22 -16.79
CA ALA A 808 7.12 -0.20 -16.30
C ALA A 808 7.86 -0.60 -15.01
N GLY A 809 7.19 -1.32 -14.11
CA GLY A 809 7.74 -1.72 -12.82
C GLY A 809 8.41 -3.09 -12.84
N ARG A 810 8.31 -3.87 -13.93
CA ARG A 810 8.85 -5.23 -13.98
C ARG A 810 10.36 -5.19 -14.19
N LYS A 811 11.11 -5.72 -13.23
CA LYS A 811 12.58 -5.71 -13.26
C LYS A 811 13.21 -6.57 -14.34
N SER A 812 12.50 -7.56 -14.86
CA SER A 812 12.99 -8.43 -15.92
C SER A 812 12.65 -7.90 -17.31
N PHE A 813 11.65 -7.01 -17.45
CA PHE A 813 11.13 -6.61 -18.75
C PHE A 813 12.21 -5.99 -19.63
N LEU A 814 12.44 -6.60 -20.79
CA LEU A 814 13.38 -6.13 -21.77
C LEU A 814 12.64 -5.59 -22.96
N ASN A 815 13.18 -4.50 -23.49
CA ASN A 815 12.57 -3.88 -24.64
C ASN A 815 13.64 -3.27 -25.56
N TRP A 816 13.34 -3.22 -26.86
CA TRP A 816 14.31 -2.91 -27.90
C TRP A 816 13.69 -2.12 -29.06
N TRP A 817 14.57 -1.43 -29.80
CA TRP A 817 14.24 -0.74 -31.05
C TRP A 817 15.45 -0.78 -32.00
N GLN A 818 15.19 -0.56 -33.28
CA GLN A 818 16.23 -0.33 -34.27
C GLN A 818 16.97 0.98 -33.98
N LYS A 819 18.30 1.00 -34.12
CA LYS A 819 19.15 2.15 -33.73
C LYS A 819 18.73 3.48 -34.36
N LYS A 820 18.35 3.46 -35.63
CA LYS A 820 17.97 4.63 -36.42
C LYS A 820 16.50 5.01 -36.31
N TYR A 821 15.71 4.28 -35.52
CA TYR A 821 14.32 4.63 -35.30
C TYR A 821 14.22 5.97 -34.56
N LEU A 822 13.57 6.96 -35.18
CA LEU A 822 13.61 8.37 -34.74
C LEU A 822 12.55 8.75 -33.71
N TRP A 823 11.48 7.95 -33.59
CA TRP A 823 10.32 8.27 -32.77
C TRP A 823 10.21 7.56 -31.40
N PRO A 824 11.21 6.82 -30.88
CA PRO A 824 11.02 6.10 -29.63
C PRO A 824 10.96 7.09 -28.46
N TRP A 825 10.11 6.79 -27.48
CA TRP A 825 9.99 7.55 -26.24
C TRP A 825 11.03 7.10 -25.21
N VAL A 826 12.30 7.14 -25.62
CA VAL A 826 13.42 6.59 -24.86
C VAL A 826 14.42 7.70 -24.56
N THR A 827 14.73 7.86 -23.28
CA THR A 827 15.74 8.76 -22.74
C THR A 827 17.05 8.01 -22.46
N PHE A 828 18.01 8.66 -21.84
CA PHE A 828 19.28 8.04 -21.51
C PHE A 828 19.97 8.75 -20.35
N ARG A 829 20.87 8.01 -19.70
CA ARG A 829 21.84 8.55 -18.73
C ARG A 829 23.24 8.11 -19.11
N LEU A 830 24.23 8.82 -18.61
CA LEU A 830 25.64 8.50 -18.85
C LEU A 830 26.24 7.71 -17.71
N VAL A 831 27.19 6.84 -18.06
CA VAL A 831 28.07 6.13 -17.12
C VAL A 831 29.53 6.28 -17.52
N ARG A 832 30.42 6.06 -16.57
CA ARG A 832 31.88 5.99 -16.78
C ARG A 832 32.50 4.92 -15.88
N GLY A 833 33.67 4.42 -16.29
CA GLY A 833 34.45 3.50 -15.46
C GLY A 833 35.01 4.22 -14.24
N VAL A 834 35.27 3.47 -13.17
CA VAL A 834 36.08 3.94 -12.04
C VAL A 834 37.51 3.49 -12.31
N GLU A 835 38.45 4.44 -12.39
CA GLU A 835 39.88 4.15 -12.47
C GLU A 835 40.40 3.42 -11.21
#